data_AF-A0A6P0WRE8-F1
#
_entry.id   AF-A0A6P0WRE8-F1
#
_cell.length_a   1.000
_cell.length_b   1.000
_cell.length_c   1.000
_cell.angle_alpha   90.00
_cell.angle_beta   90.00
_cell.angle_gamma   90.00
#
_symmetry.space_group_name_H-M   'P 1'
#
loop_
_entity.id
_entity.type
_entity.pdbx_description
1 polymer ?
#
loop_
_entity_poly.entity_id
_entity_poly.type
_entity_poly.pdbx_seq_one_letter_code
_entity_poly.pdbx_strand_id
1 'polypeptide(L)'
;VNANSDITTGDIQAVSIDGNGGAIALTSNQGTINTTSGNLTSASDSGNAGEINLIADNDITTGDIQAVSIDGNGGAIALTSTQGTIDTTPGTLTSASDTGDAGEVNLIADSDITTGDIQAVSIDGNGGAIALTSNQGKIDTTSGTLTSASDSADAGEVNLIADSDITIENIQSFSNTGDSGDITLRSNNGAIEMREGIINSGSQSGNGGNIAFTASGNLTLTGIINTSGKLTGGDITLESINGAINAEELLLTSGRLSSSRTRRINNNIFQLLPDILTGRTAYGGNISLFARDDININTSAINASVSRSSVAAGGGIGGDISFTSSEGAISLENSYIRTDNRSNNPLDRGGELNFRARSVSLTNSSAITTNYGNAQGSNIKINATEFIELNQRSGIGTRSRGSQSTNLTIDTQELRIRDGSLLYIGRSGEFPTQSRSILSVNADLIEISGTLEDGIFPSALASVSSRGNNAGDVRINTNQLIIQDGGSILGVTLNEGQDAPGEGANVFIKADSVIVTGTSENQLLGSSISVDTWANGKAGNLQIETNQLLVQDGGLVSASTFGTGDAGNITINAGEVFVSGSSLDNQIKSGIYAQSYDEGEAGSIDIVTGDLIVQNGARITVNSEPTSEDSGNLINKTNAWIEALREVPEADIPPDFSVARGSGTSDAGDITIDANNIFLNNQGQITGVTSSGEGGNINIDVWDLILMRHNSFISTTAGTAPGGGNGGNITINAPFIVAVPQENSDITANAFTGNGGRITIFSQAIFGLTFRPNLTPFSDITVSSQFGLDGTVELNTLGIDPSQGLINISEKVLETEIKDICAADDGKPRVELYDIGRAGIPPTPHDSFEPNFFESESPASNLEAMRPVPYRCNG
;
A
#
# COMPACT_ATOMS: atom_id res chain seq x y z
N VAL A 1 0.69 -4.17 -70.32
CA VAL A 1 -0.61 -4.32 -71.02
C VAL A 1 -1.53 -3.17 -70.60
N ASN A 2 -2.29 -2.58 -71.52
CA ASN A 2 -3.37 -1.64 -71.17
C ASN A 2 -4.66 -2.12 -71.85
N ALA A 3 -5.77 -2.16 -71.11
CA ALA A 3 -7.07 -2.64 -71.56
C ALA A 3 -8.21 -1.78 -70.97
N ASN A 4 -9.36 -1.74 -71.66
CA ASN A 4 -10.56 -1.02 -71.20
C ASN A 4 -11.55 -1.94 -70.44
N SER A 5 -11.12 -3.12 -70.03
CA SER A 5 -11.91 -4.19 -69.41
C SER A 5 -10.93 -5.21 -68.84
N ASP A 6 -11.42 -6.27 -68.20
CA ASP A 6 -10.66 -7.19 -67.36
C ASP A 6 -9.35 -7.72 -67.99
N ILE A 7 -8.29 -7.78 -67.18
CA ILE A 7 -7.01 -8.40 -67.54
C ILE A 7 -6.85 -9.69 -66.73
N THR A 8 -6.89 -10.83 -67.41
CA THR A 8 -6.53 -12.14 -66.84
C THR A 8 -5.19 -12.62 -67.40
N THR A 9 -4.21 -12.98 -66.56
CA THR A 9 -2.89 -13.47 -67.01
C THR A 9 -2.57 -14.87 -66.48
N GLY A 10 -1.82 -15.63 -67.29
CA GLY A 10 -0.91 -16.65 -66.78
C GLY A 10 0.48 -16.03 -66.53
N ASP A 11 1.53 -16.82 -66.68
CA ASP A 11 2.91 -16.37 -66.46
C ASP A 11 3.30 -15.17 -67.36
N ILE A 12 3.95 -14.17 -66.75
CA ILE A 12 4.62 -13.08 -67.47
C ILE A 12 6.03 -12.94 -66.88
N GLN A 13 7.04 -13.24 -67.72
CA GLN A 13 8.44 -13.20 -67.32
C GLN A 13 9.20 -12.12 -68.11
N ALA A 14 9.95 -11.29 -67.38
CA ALA A 14 10.73 -10.16 -67.87
C ALA A 14 12.16 -10.22 -67.30
N VAL A 15 12.80 -11.39 -67.46
CA VAL A 15 14.07 -11.76 -66.84
C VAL A 15 15.27 -11.38 -67.72
N SER A 16 16.37 -10.98 -67.09
CA SER A 16 17.67 -10.69 -67.71
C SER A 16 18.82 -11.37 -66.97
N ILE A 17 19.95 -11.57 -67.66
CA ILE A 17 21.20 -12.08 -67.10
C ILE A 17 22.23 -10.95 -67.04
N ASP A 18 22.50 -10.34 -68.20
CA ASP A 18 23.40 -9.19 -68.34
C ASP A 18 22.58 -7.88 -68.51
N GLY A 19 22.49 -7.08 -67.45
CA GLY A 19 21.70 -5.84 -67.39
C GLY A 19 20.28 -6.03 -66.85
N ASN A 20 19.58 -4.92 -66.60
CA ASN A 20 18.31 -4.88 -65.86
C ASN A 20 17.18 -5.77 -66.39
N GLY A 21 16.36 -6.28 -65.46
CA GLY A 21 15.07 -6.90 -65.74
C GLY A 21 14.05 -5.91 -66.31
N GLY A 22 13.04 -6.43 -67.03
CA GLY A 22 12.01 -5.62 -67.67
C GLY A 22 10.85 -5.29 -66.73
N ALA A 23 10.34 -4.06 -66.76
CA ALA A 23 9.17 -3.68 -65.97
C ALA A 23 7.87 -4.34 -66.49
N ILE A 24 7.00 -4.78 -65.57
CA ILE A 24 5.71 -5.42 -65.87
C ILE A 24 4.59 -4.47 -65.44
N ALA A 25 4.11 -3.65 -66.38
CA ALA A 25 2.97 -2.76 -66.15
C ALA A 25 1.66 -3.37 -66.69
N LEU A 26 0.61 -3.47 -65.88
CA LEU A 26 -0.75 -3.86 -66.27
C LEU A 26 -1.74 -2.74 -65.91
N THR A 27 -2.64 -2.37 -66.82
CA THR A 27 -3.60 -1.28 -66.60
C THR A 27 -4.99 -1.64 -67.13
N SER A 28 -5.99 -1.74 -66.24
CA SER A 28 -7.37 -2.11 -66.55
C SER A 28 -8.30 -0.92 -66.30
N ASN A 29 -8.58 -0.12 -67.34
CA ASN A 29 -9.17 1.23 -67.23
C ASN A 29 -10.65 1.25 -66.79
N GLN A 30 -11.36 0.11 -66.81
CA GLN A 30 -12.80 -0.03 -66.44
C GLN A 30 -13.13 -1.46 -65.94
N GLY A 31 -12.16 -2.16 -65.36
CA GLY A 31 -12.33 -3.57 -64.98
C GLY A 31 -11.32 -4.03 -63.94
N THR A 32 -11.26 -5.34 -63.75
CA THR A 32 -10.39 -6.03 -62.78
C THR A 32 -9.01 -6.35 -63.35
N ILE A 33 -8.08 -6.78 -62.49
CA ILE A 33 -6.87 -7.52 -62.86
C ILE A 33 -6.83 -8.82 -62.04
N ASN A 34 -6.72 -9.97 -62.71
CA ASN A 34 -6.51 -11.27 -62.06
C ASN A 34 -5.26 -11.96 -62.62
N THR A 35 -4.34 -12.35 -61.75
CA THR A 35 -3.11 -13.07 -62.11
C THR A 35 -2.98 -14.43 -61.41
N THR A 36 -4.04 -14.95 -60.79
CA THR A 36 -3.98 -16.21 -59.99
C THR A 36 -3.78 -17.47 -60.85
N SER A 37 -3.53 -17.33 -62.15
CA SER A 37 -3.30 -18.43 -63.11
C SER A 37 -1.84 -18.53 -63.57
N GLY A 38 -0.92 -17.72 -63.04
CA GLY A 38 0.53 -17.81 -63.30
C GLY A 38 1.31 -16.62 -62.76
N ASN A 39 2.64 -16.73 -62.72
CA ASN A 39 3.49 -15.85 -61.93
C ASN A 39 3.92 -14.59 -62.72
N LEU A 40 3.96 -13.43 -62.06
CA LEU A 40 4.58 -12.23 -62.62
C LEU A 40 6.03 -12.13 -62.12
N THR A 41 7.02 -12.31 -63.01
CA THR A 41 8.44 -12.30 -62.62
C THR A 41 9.24 -11.27 -63.43
N SER A 42 9.73 -10.22 -62.77
CA SER A 42 10.85 -9.42 -63.26
C SER A 42 12.10 -9.81 -62.48
N ALA A 43 13.19 -10.14 -63.17
CA ALA A 43 14.43 -10.55 -62.50
C ALA A 43 15.70 -10.19 -63.27
N SER A 44 16.82 -10.12 -62.56
CA SER A 44 18.13 -9.75 -63.12
C SER A 44 19.27 -10.42 -62.36
N ASP A 45 20.15 -11.15 -63.06
CA ASP A 45 21.37 -11.70 -62.45
C ASP A 45 22.44 -10.60 -62.23
N SER A 46 22.55 -9.62 -63.13
CA SER A 46 23.48 -8.48 -63.01
C SER A 46 22.89 -7.16 -63.53
N GLY A 47 22.23 -6.44 -62.63
CA GLY A 47 21.43 -5.24 -62.90
C GLY A 47 20.21 -5.18 -62.00
N ASN A 48 19.42 -4.11 -62.09
CA ASN A 48 18.22 -3.98 -61.26
C ASN A 48 17.07 -4.81 -61.83
N ALA A 49 16.22 -5.39 -60.97
CA ALA A 49 14.93 -5.91 -61.41
C ALA A 49 13.99 -4.75 -61.84
N GLY A 50 13.02 -5.06 -62.70
CA GLY A 50 12.04 -4.10 -63.16
C GLY A 50 10.87 -3.94 -62.19
N GLU A 51 10.31 -2.73 -62.14
CA GLU A 51 9.06 -2.43 -61.42
C GLU A 51 7.90 -3.31 -61.93
N ILE A 52 7.06 -3.81 -61.02
CA ILE A 52 5.82 -4.51 -61.34
C ILE A 52 4.65 -3.67 -60.84
N ASN A 53 3.85 -3.14 -61.77
CA ASN A 53 2.86 -2.11 -61.50
C ASN A 53 1.49 -2.50 -62.08
N LEU A 54 0.49 -2.71 -61.22
CA LEU A 54 -0.86 -3.14 -61.57
C LEU A 54 -1.86 -2.06 -61.16
N ILE A 55 -2.54 -1.45 -62.15
CA ILE A 55 -3.55 -0.41 -61.91
C ILE A 55 -4.89 -0.89 -62.46
N ALA A 56 -5.90 -1.02 -61.61
CA ALA A 56 -7.24 -1.43 -61.98
C ALA A 56 -8.30 -0.42 -61.52
N ASP A 57 -9.35 -0.27 -62.31
CA ASP A 57 -10.52 0.49 -61.90
C ASP A 57 -11.30 -0.24 -60.79
N ASN A 58 -11.39 -1.57 -60.90
CA ASN A 58 -12.06 -2.46 -59.94
C ASN A 58 -11.01 -3.39 -59.29
N ASP A 59 -11.43 -4.54 -58.79
CA ASP A 59 -10.61 -5.43 -57.94
C ASP A 59 -9.30 -5.92 -58.61
N ILE A 60 -8.27 -6.10 -57.79
CA ILE A 60 -7.02 -6.79 -58.15
C ILE A 60 -6.91 -8.08 -57.33
N THR A 61 -6.70 -9.22 -57.99
CA THR A 61 -6.40 -10.50 -57.33
C THR A 61 -5.11 -11.11 -57.89
N THR A 62 -4.08 -11.33 -57.06
CA THR A 62 -2.77 -11.78 -57.53
C THR A 62 -2.42 -13.20 -57.12
N GLY A 63 -1.78 -13.94 -58.02
CA GLY A 63 -0.87 -15.04 -57.63
C GLY A 63 0.48 -14.48 -57.19
N ASP A 64 1.54 -15.26 -57.37
CA ASP A 64 2.90 -14.80 -57.04
C ASP A 64 3.36 -13.63 -57.92
N ILE A 65 4.00 -12.65 -57.29
CA ILE A 65 4.71 -11.54 -57.95
C ILE A 65 6.13 -11.47 -57.42
N GLN A 66 7.11 -11.49 -58.30
CA GLN A 66 8.54 -11.55 -57.98
C GLN A 66 9.31 -10.48 -58.74
N ALA A 67 9.96 -9.57 -58.02
CA ALA A 67 10.73 -8.45 -58.55
C ALA A 67 12.16 -8.49 -57.96
N VAL A 68 12.97 -9.47 -58.40
CA VAL A 68 14.14 -9.97 -57.67
C VAL A 68 15.46 -9.79 -58.42
N SER A 69 16.52 -9.35 -57.74
CA SER A 69 17.86 -9.21 -58.34
C SER A 69 18.93 -9.95 -57.55
N ILE A 70 19.99 -10.38 -58.23
CA ILE A 70 21.23 -10.85 -57.59
C ILE A 70 22.17 -9.64 -57.47
N ASP A 71 22.91 -9.27 -58.53
CA ASP A 71 23.83 -8.14 -58.50
C ASP A 71 23.16 -6.82 -58.94
N GLY A 72 22.34 -6.24 -58.07
CA GLY A 72 21.61 -4.98 -58.29
C GLY A 72 20.35 -4.86 -57.43
N ASN A 73 19.60 -3.76 -57.56
CA ASN A 73 18.43 -3.52 -56.71
C ASN A 73 17.21 -4.38 -57.12
N GLY A 74 16.41 -4.78 -56.13
CA GLY A 74 15.08 -5.35 -56.33
C GLY A 74 14.11 -4.35 -56.96
N GLY A 75 13.04 -4.85 -57.58
CA GLY A 75 12.05 -4.02 -58.25
C GLY A 75 10.89 -3.67 -57.31
N ALA A 76 10.38 -2.45 -57.37
CA ALA A 76 9.19 -2.08 -56.60
C ALA A 76 7.95 -2.82 -57.12
N ILE A 77 7.03 -3.17 -56.22
CA ILE A 77 5.74 -3.79 -56.53
C ILE A 77 4.64 -2.82 -56.12
N ALA A 78 3.91 -2.28 -57.10
CA ALA A 78 2.84 -1.32 -56.89
C ALA A 78 1.49 -1.88 -57.36
N LEU A 79 0.52 -2.02 -56.47
CA LEU A 79 -0.85 -2.42 -56.78
C LEU A 79 -1.80 -1.26 -56.46
N THR A 80 -2.69 -0.89 -57.39
CA THR A 80 -3.65 0.21 -57.18
C THR A 80 -5.03 -0.14 -57.74
N SER A 81 -6.01 -0.34 -56.87
CA SER A 81 -7.43 -0.47 -57.23
C SER A 81 -8.16 0.83 -56.88
N THR A 82 -8.77 1.50 -57.87
CA THR A 82 -9.35 2.84 -57.66
C THR A 82 -10.81 2.88 -57.23
N GLN A 83 -11.54 1.75 -57.29
CA GLN A 83 -12.91 1.59 -56.77
C GLN A 83 -13.19 0.19 -56.18
N GLY A 84 -12.20 -0.69 -56.10
CA GLY A 84 -12.35 -2.09 -55.69
C GLY A 84 -11.38 -2.52 -54.58
N THR A 85 -11.23 -3.84 -54.41
CA THR A 85 -10.35 -4.47 -53.41
C THR A 85 -8.97 -4.84 -53.98
N ILE A 86 -8.03 -5.18 -53.08
CA ILE A 86 -6.80 -5.90 -53.44
C ILE A 86 -6.73 -7.18 -52.62
N ASP A 87 -6.66 -8.34 -53.29
CA ASP A 87 -6.45 -9.65 -52.66
C ASP A 87 -5.17 -10.32 -53.17
N THR A 88 -4.21 -10.53 -52.27
CA THR A 88 -2.96 -11.25 -52.55
C THR A 88 -2.85 -12.57 -51.80
N THR A 89 -3.90 -12.98 -51.08
CA THR A 89 -3.94 -14.27 -50.37
C THR A 89 -3.68 -15.53 -51.24
N PRO A 90 -3.88 -15.53 -52.58
CA PRO A 90 -3.52 -16.67 -53.42
C PRO A 90 -2.03 -16.88 -53.71
N GLY A 91 -1.11 -16.02 -53.24
CA GLY A 91 0.33 -16.13 -53.52
C GLY A 91 1.23 -15.25 -52.66
N THR A 92 2.48 -15.06 -53.09
CA THR A 92 3.48 -14.22 -52.40
C THR A 92 3.85 -12.99 -53.24
N LEU A 93 3.96 -11.82 -52.61
CA LEU A 93 4.66 -10.67 -53.20
C LEU A 93 6.11 -10.64 -52.71
N THR A 94 7.10 -10.72 -53.61
CA THR A 94 8.52 -10.70 -53.27
C THR A 94 9.27 -9.63 -54.06
N SER A 95 9.67 -8.55 -53.40
CA SER A 95 10.80 -7.72 -53.85
C SER A 95 12.06 -8.14 -53.10
N ALA A 96 13.13 -8.46 -53.81
CA ALA A 96 14.36 -8.95 -53.18
C ALA A 96 15.64 -8.58 -53.91
N SER A 97 16.75 -8.56 -53.17
CA SER A 97 18.10 -8.31 -53.70
C SER A 97 19.18 -9.04 -52.91
N ASP A 98 20.20 -9.58 -53.59
CA ASP A 98 21.40 -10.06 -52.91
C ASP A 98 22.38 -8.90 -52.61
N THR A 99 22.76 -8.07 -53.60
CA THR A 99 23.83 -7.04 -53.42
C THR A 99 23.37 -5.59 -53.25
N GLY A 100 22.09 -5.29 -53.53
CA GLY A 100 21.53 -3.94 -53.56
C GLY A 100 20.29 -3.79 -52.68
N ASP A 101 19.56 -2.68 -52.82
CA ASP A 101 18.34 -2.45 -52.02
C ASP A 101 17.16 -3.26 -52.56
N ALA A 102 16.29 -3.77 -51.68
CA ALA A 102 14.98 -4.26 -52.07
C ALA A 102 14.02 -3.10 -52.40
N GLY A 103 13.09 -3.35 -53.33
CA GLY A 103 12.09 -2.36 -53.73
C GLY A 103 10.93 -2.26 -52.73
N GLU A 104 10.28 -1.10 -52.72
CA GLU A 104 9.04 -0.86 -51.99
C GLU A 104 7.91 -1.78 -52.48
N VAL A 105 7.08 -2.28 -51.56
CA VAL A 105 5.82 -2.97 -51.89
C VAL A 105 4.65 -2.11 -51.39
N ASN A 106 3.88 -1.55 -52.32
CA ASN A 106 2.86 -0.54 -52.05
C ASN A 106 1.49 -0.95 -52.64
N LEU A 107 0.49 -1.11 -51.78
CA LEU A 107 -0.87 -1.52 -52.13
C LEU A 107 -1.85 -0.42 -51.73
N ILE A 108 -2.58 0.12 -52.71
CA ILE A 108 -3.59 1.17 -52.51
C ILE A 108 -4.94 0.69 -53.05
N ALA A 109 -5.92 0.51 -52.18
CA ALA A 109 -7.29 0.13 -52.55
C ALA A 109 -8.30 1.20 -52.10
N ASP A 110 -9.37 1.39 -52.86
CA ASP A 110 -10.52 2.16 -52.37
C ASP A 110 -11.29 1.36 -51.31
N SER A 111 -11.47 0.06 -51.54
CA SER A 111 -12.10 -0.89 -50.61
C SER A 111 -11.05 -1.75 -49.87
N ASP A 112 -11.43 -2.93 -49.39
CA ASP A 112 -10.61 -3.82 -48.55
C ASP A 112 -9.28 -4.25 -49.19
N ILE A 113 -8.27 -4.47 -48.35
CA ILE A 113 -7.03 -5.18 -48.71
C ILE A 113 -6.93 -6.48 -47.90
N THR A 114 -6.74 -7.61 -48.57
CA THR A 114 -6.44 -8.92 -47.96
C THR A 114 -5.10 -9.43 -48.46
N THR A 115 -4.14 -9.74 -47.56
CA THR A 115 -2.78 -10.13 -47.98
C THR A 115 -2.39 -11.56 -47.59
N GLY A 116 -1.72 -12.24 -48.52
CA GLY A 116 -0.84 -13.37 -48.22
C GLY A 116 0.52 -12.88 -47.69
N ASP A 117 1.59 -13.62 -47.99
CA ASP A 117 2.96 -13.20 -47.65
C ASP A 117 3.42 -12.01 -48.51
N ILE A 118 4.05 -11.02 -47.86
CA ILE A 118 4.74 -9.91 -48.54
C ILE A 118 6.16 -9.82 -48.01
N GLN A 119 7.13 -9.85 -48.92
CA GLN A 119 8.57 -9.88 -48.63
C GLN A 119 9.27 -8.75 -49.39
N ALA A 120 9.97 -7.89 -48.66
CA ALA A 120 10.74 -6.76 -49.16
C ALA A 120 12.15 -6.82 -48.56
N VAL A 121 12.96 -7.78 -49.01
CA VAL A 121 14.12 -8.30 -48.28
C VAL A 121 15.43 -8.18 -49.05
N SER A 122 16.51 -7.77 -48.39
CA SER A 122 17.85 -7.74 -48.99
C SER A 122 18.88 -8.47 -48.13
N ILE A 123 19.95 -8.96 -48.75
CA ILE A 123 21.13 -9.47 -48.03
C ILE A 123 22.08 -8.30 -47.73
N ASP A 124 22.81 -7.79 -48.74
CA ASP A 124 23.85 -6.78 -48.50
C ASP A 124 23.33 -5.32 -48.46
N GLY A 125 22.18 -5.02 -49.09
CA GLY A 125 21.56 -3.69 -49.11
C GLY A 125 20.34 -3.55 -48.21
N ASN A 126 19.57 -2.46 -48.37
CA ASN A 126 18.47 -2.16 -47.45
C ASN A 126 17.21 -2.98 -47.73
N GLY A 127 16.43 -3.26 -46.69
CA GLY A 127 15.08 -3.83 -46.80
C GLY A 127 14.09 -2.80 -47.38
N GLY A 128 13.16 -3.26 -48.21
CA GLY A 128 12.17 -2.39 -48.86
C GLY A 128 11.02 -2.06 -47.91
N ALA A 129 10.45 -0.87 -48.00
CA ALA A 129 9.28 -0.51 -47.20
C ALA A 129 8.02 -1.26 -47.68
N ILE A 130 7.09 -1.55 -46.76
CA ILE A 130 5.79 -2.16 -47.07
C ILE A 130 4.68 -1.18 -46.66
N ALA A 131 3.90 -0.71 -47.62
CA ALA A 131 2.82 0.26 -47.42
C ALA A 131 1.48 -0.28 -47.90
N LEU A 132 0.50 -0.40 -47.00
CA LEU A 132 -0.88 -0.82 -47.32
C LEU A 132 -1.85 0.32 -46.97
N THR A 133 -2.63 0.80 -47.94
CA THR A 133 -3.61 1.89 -47.75
C THR A 133 -4.99 1.50 -48.29
N SER A 134 -5.96 1.29 -47.40
CA SER A 134 -7.38 1.12 -47.74
C SER A 134 -8.13 2.42 -47.42
N ASN A 135 -8.75 3.04 -48.44
CA ASN A 135 -9.34 4.38 -48.30
C ASN A 135 -10.74 4.39 -47.67
N GLN A 136 -11.50 3.28 -47.78
CA GLN A 136 -12.85 3.12 -47.22
C GLN A 136 -13.10 1.73 -46.62
N GLY A 137 -12.17 0.78 -46.80
CA GLY A 137 -12.29 -0.60 -46.34
C GLY A 137 -11.41 -0.94 -45.14
N LYS A 138 -11.29 -2.24 -44.86
CA LYS A 138 -10.39 -2.81 -43.84
C LYS A 138 -9.05 -3.28 -44.45
N ILE A 139 -8.07 -3.57 -43.58
CA ILE A 139 -6.86 -4.33 -43.95
C ILE A 139 -6.84 -5.64 -43.15
N ASP A 140 -6.58 -6.75 -43.82
CA ASP A 140 -6.54 -8.09 -43.21
C ASP A 140 -5.31 -8.86 -43.70
N THR A 141 -4.36 -9.09 -42.81
CA THR A 141 -3.08 -9.77 -43.14
C THR A 141 -2.95 -11.13 -42.47
N THR A 142 -4.04 -11.70 -41.92
CA THR A 142 -3.98 -12.98 -41.17
C THR A 142 -3.75 -14.22 -42.04
N SER A 143 -3.50 -14.05 -43.34
CA SER A 143 -3.19 -15.15 -44.27
C SER A 143 -1.70 -15.23 -44.63
N GLY A 144 -0.84 -14.42 -44.01
CA GLY A 144 0.60 -14.44 -44.24
C GLY A 144 1.40 -13.55 -43.28
N THR A 145 2.65 -13.27 -43.63
CA THR A 145 3.57 -12.40 -42.92
C THR A 145 3.99 -11.22 -43.78
N LEU A 146 4.04 -10.02 -43.19
CA LEU A 146 4.69 -8.86 -43.80
C LEU A 146 6.14 -8.76 -43.31
N THR A 147 7.11 -8.93 -44.20
CA THR A 147 8.55 -8.96 -43.86
C THR A 147 9.34 -7.94 -44.65
N SER A 148 9.82 -6.89 -43.99
CA SER A 148 10.95 -6.08 -44.45
C SER A 148 12.21 -6.49 -43.67
N ALA A 149 13.31 -6.79 -44.37
CA ALA A 149 14.52 -7.25 -43.70
C ALA A 149 15.83 -6.92 -44.44
N SER A 150 16.92 -6.83 -43.69
CA SER A 150 18.29 -6.72 -44.21
C SER A 150 19.31 -7.52 -43.38
N ASP A 151 20.25 -8.21 -44.03
CA ASP A 151 21.38 -8.85 -43.34
C ASP A 151 22.56 -7.89 -43.08
N SER A 152 22.84 -6.94 -43.99
CA SER A 152 24.04 -6.07 -43.93
C SER A 152 23.78 -4.55 -43.82
N ALA A 153 22.53 -4.10 -43.99
CA ALA A 153 22.13 -2.69 -43.90
C ALA A 153 20.82 -2.50 -43.07
N ASP A 154 20.06 -1.43 -43.34
CA ASP A 154 18.87 -1.08 -42.56
C ASP A 154 17.60 -1.80 -43.10
N ALA A 155 16.62 -2.07 -42.23
CA ALA A 155 15.33 -2.62 -42.64
C ALA A 155 14.28 -1.52 -42.91
N GLY A 156 13.36 -1.76 -43.83
CA GLY A 156 12.32 -0.82 -44.21
C GLY A 156 11.17 -0.73 -43.20
N GLU A 157 10.44 0.38 -43.25
CA GLU A 157 9.22 0.61 -42.47
C GLU A 157 8.06 -0.28 -42.94
N VAL A 158 7.12 -0.60 -42.05
CA VAL A 158 5.85 -1.25 -42.40
C VAL A 158 4.69 -0.39 -41.92
N ASN A 159 3.85 0.09 -42.84
CA ASN A 159 2.81 1.08 -42.57
C ASN A 159 1.45 0.64 -43.13
N LEU A 160 0.47 0.41 -42.25
CA LEU A 160 -0.89 0.01 -42.58
C LEU A 160 -1.86 1.12 -42.20
N ILE A 161 -2.60 1.64 -43.19
CA ILE A 161 -3.60 2.69 -43.01
C ILE A 161 -4.93 2.18 -43.56
N ALA A 162 -5.91 1.95 -42.68
CA ALA A 162 -7.28 1.59 -43.04
C ALA A 162 -8.25 2.68 -42.58
N ASP A 163 -9.37 2.83 -43.29
CA ASP A 163 -10.48 3.60 -42.74
C ASP A 163 -11.29 2.76 -41.73
N SER A 164 -11.59 1.51 -42.11
CA SER A 164 -12.20 0.51 -41.24
C SER A 164 -11.15 -0.27 -40.44
N ASP A 165 -11.51 -1.45 -39.92
CA ASP A 165 -10.67 -2.29 -39.05
C ASP A 165 -9.32 -2.69 -39.67
N ILE A 166 -8.34 -3.03 -38.81
CA ILE A 166 -7.12 -3.75 -39.20
C ILE A 166 -7.04 -5.07 -38.42
N THR A 167 -6.93 -6.20 -39.12
CA THR A 167 -6.68 -7.52 -38.51
C THR A 167 -5.30 -8.03 -38.93
N ILE A 168 -4.45 -8.38 -37.97
CA ILE A 168 -3.05 -8.77 -38.19
C ILE A 168 -2.66 -10.05 -37.43
N GLU A 169 -1.64 -10.73 -37.94
CA GLU A 169 -0.91 -11.79 -37.23
C GLU A 169 0.59 -11.46 -37.15
N ASN A 170 1.33 -11.57 -38.27
CA ASN A 170 2.80 -11.46 -38.26
C ASN A 170 3.31 -10.27 -39.08
N ILE A 171 4.11 -9.40 -38.46
CA ILE A 171 4.82 -8.28 -39.10
C ILE A 171 6.25 -8.20 -38.58
N GLN A 172 7.20 -8.12 -39.49
CA GLN A 172 8.63 -8.09 -39.20
C GLN A 172 9.30 -6.94 -39.95
N SER A 173 9.89 -6.01 -39.21
CA SER A 173 10.98 -5.14 -39.72
C SER A 173 12.25 -5.50 -38.95
N PHE A 174 13.25 -6.06 -39.63
CA PHE A 174 14.37 -6.71 -38.96
C PHE A 174 15.73 -6.54 -39.63
N SER A 175 16.75 -6.15 -38.86
CA SER A 175 18.13 -6.06 -39.34
C SER A 175 19.14 -6.83 -38.48
N ASN A 176 20.13 -7.43 -39.12
CA ASN A 176 21.24 -8.09 -38.42
C ASN A 176 22.41 -7.13 -38.07
N THR A 177 22.55 -6.00 -38.75
CA THR A 177 23.74 -5.13 -38.72
C THR A 177 23.40 -3.65 -38.57
N GLY A 178 22.51 -3.14 -39.43
CA GLY A 178 21.95 -1.79 -39.40
C GLY A 178 20.78 -1.63 -38.42
N ASP A 179 19.99 -0.58 -38.60
CA ASP A 179 18.81 -0.26 -37.81
C ASP A 179 17.56 -0.99 -38.36
N SER A 180 16.51 -1.10 -37.53
CA SER A 180 15.21 -1.66 -37.94
C SER A 180 14.17 -0.56 -38.13
N GLY A 181 13.31 -0.71 -39.13
CA GLY A 181 12.29 0.28 -39.48
C GLY A 181 11.05 0.23 -38.59
N ASP A 182 10.35 1.35 -38.51
CA ASP A 182 9.15 1.50 -37.68
C ASP A 182 7.97 0.67 -38.23
N ILE A 183 7.11 0.19 -37.32
CA ILE A 183 5.85 -0.50 -37.65
C ILE A 183 4.69 0.38 -37.18
N THR A 184 3.91 0.92 -38.12
CA THR A 184 2.77 1.80 -37.84
C THR A 184 1.47 1.18 -38.35
N LEU A 185 0.46 1.06 -37.48
CA LEU A 185 -0.90 0.62 -37.82
C LEU A 185 -1.89 1.73 -37.44
N ARG A 186 -2.72 2.17 -38.37
CA ARG A 186 -3.76 3.19 -38.10
C ARG A 186 -5.10 2.85 -38.72
N SER A 187 -6.11 2.68 -37.87
CA SER A 187 -7.52 2.57 -38.26
C SER A 187 -8.27 3.87 -37.92
N ASN A 188 -8.83 4.55 -38.93
CA ASN A 188 -9.43 5.88 -38.75
C ASN A 188 -10.81 5.86 -38.09
N ASN A 189 -11.60 4.82 -38.33
CA ASN A 189 -12.99 4.65 -37.87
C ASN A 189 -13.27 3.25 -37.28
N GLY A 190 -12.33 2.31 -37.36
CA GLY A 190 -12.45 0.94 -36.84
C GLY A 190 -11.51 0.61 -35.68
N ALA A 191 -11.37 -0.68 -35.40
CA ALA A 191 -10.52 -1.28 -34.38
C ALA A 191 -9.20 -1.81 -34.97
N ILE A 192 -8.25 -2.21 -34.11
CA ILE A 192 -7.10 -3.05 -34.50
C ILE A 192 -7.10 -4.33 -33.67
N GLU A 193 -7.05 -5.47 -34.35
CA GLU A 193 -7.07 -6.82 -33.75
C GLU A 193 -5.82 -7.61 -34.14
N MET A 194 -5.11 -8.14 -33.15
CA MET A 194 -3.92 -8.98 -33.31
C MET A 194 -4.16 -10.37 -32.70
N ARG A 195 -4.05 -11.43 -33.52
CA ARG A 195 -4.44 -12.80 -33.18
C ARG A 195 -3.24 -13.74 -33.04
N GLU A 196 -2.80 -14.02 -31.81
CA GLU A 196 -1.72 -14.99 -31.46
C GLU A 196 -0.34 -14.77 -32.15
N GLY A 197 -0.15 -13.68 -32.90
CA GLY A 197 0.99 -13.49 -33.80
C GLY A 197 2.23 -12.82 -33.21
N ILE A 198 3.16 -12.44 -34.09
CA ILE A 198 4.44 -11.78 -33.73
C ILE A 198 4.64 -10.49 -34.53
N ILE A 199 4.72 -9.36 -33.82
CA ILE A 199 5.06 -8.04 -34.35
C ILE A 199 6.44 -7.65 -33.83
N ASN A 200 7.41 -7.50 -34.71
CA ASN A 200 8.81 -7.27 -34.33
C ASN A 200 9.48 -6.18 -35.17
N SER A 201 9.85 -5.05 -34.55
CA SER A 201 10.79 -4.06 -35.09
C SER A 201 12.12 -4.18 -34.33
N GLY A 202 13.07 -4.97 -34.85
CA GLY A 202 14.24 -5.36 -34.08
C GLY A 202 15.54 -5.42 -34.86
N SER A 203 16.64 -4.99 -34.23
CA SER A 203 17.99 -5.15 -34.76
C SER A 203 18.92 -5.90 -33.81
N GLN A 204 19.75 -6.80 -34.36
CA GLN A 204 20.82 -7.44 -33.57
C GLN A 204 21.96 -6.46 -33.22
N SER A 205 22.17 -5.40 -34.02
CA SER A 205 23.42 -4.63 -34.04
C SER A 205 23.28 -3.12 -34.03
N GLY A 206 22.25 -2.59 -34.67
CA GLY A 206 21.85 -1.19 -34.62
C GLY A 206 20.78 -0.94 -33.55
N ASN A 207 19.79 -0.14 -33.92
CA ASN A 207 18.69 0.32 -33.07
C ASN A 207 17.38 -0.41 -33.42
N GLY A 208 16.51 -0.58 -32.41
CA GLY A 208 15.12 -1.01 -32.60
C GLY A 208 14.28 0.15 -33.14
N GLY A 209 13.45 -0.09 -34.15
CA GLY A 209 12.44 0.86 -34.62
C GLY A 209 11.22 0.90 -33.69
N ASN A 210 10.37 1.91 -33.85
CA ASN A 210 9.19 2.11 -33.03
C ASN A 210 8.02 1.22 -33.48
N ILE A 211 7.06 0.98 -32.59
CA ILE A 211 5.81 0.29 -32.91
C ILE A 211 4.63 1.15 -32.44
N ALA A 212 3.79 1.60 -33.36
CA ALA A 212 2.69 2.53 -33.08
C ALA A 212 1.36 1.99 -33.64
N PHE A 213 0.43 1.63 -32.75
CA PHE A 213 -0.93 1.22 -33.12
C PHE A 213 -1.92 2.31 -32.66
N THR A 214 -2.64 2.93 -33.59
CA THR A 214 -3.68 3.93 -33.29
C THR A 214 -5.01 3.48 -33.90
N ALA A 215 -5.99 3.17 -33.05
CA ALA A 215 -7.35 2.83 -33.44
C ALA A 215 -8.35 3.91 -32.99
N SER A 216 -9.38 4.15 -33.80
CA SER A 216 -10.52 4.98 -33.40
C SER A 216 -11.43 4.23 -32.43
N GLY A 217 -11.66 2.94 -32.69
CA GLY A 217 -12.25 1.97 -31.76
C GLY A 217 -11.21 1.24 -30.92
N ASN A 218 -11.53 0.01 -30.51
CA ASN A 218 -10.72 -0.78 -29.57
C ASN A 218 -9.37 -1.24 -30.15
N LEU A 219 -8.42 -1.51 -29.25
CA LEU A 219 -7.30 -2.43 -29.51
C LEU A 219 -7.58 -3.77 -28.83
N THR A 220 -7.40 -4.88 -29.55
CA THR A 220 -7.51 -6.26 -29.02
C THR A 220 -6.24 -7.02 -29.39
N LEU A 221 -5.43 -7.40 -28.40
CA LEU A 221 -4.02 -7.78 -28.61
C LEU A 221 -3.65 -9.10 -27.90
N THR A 222 -3.29 -10.11 -28.69
CA THR A 222 -2.79 -11.41 -28.22
C THR A 222 -1.56 -11.83 -29.02
N GLY A 223 -0.52 -12.32 -28.35
CA GLY A 223 0.75 -12.72 -28.98
C GLY A 223 1.96 -11.94 -28.47
N ILE A 224 2.88 -11.56 -29.36
CA ILE A 224 4.15 -10.90 -29.01
C ILE A 224 4.33 -9.59 -29.80
N ILE A 225 4.53 -8.48 -29.10
CA ILE A 225 4.94 -7.20 -29.69
C ILE A 225 6.29 -6.80 -29.09
N ASN A 226 7.35 -6.78 -29.91
CA ASN A 226 8.73 -6.53 -29.48
C ASN A 226 9.43 -5.46 -30.33
N THR A 227 10.11 -4.52 -29.66
CA THR A 227 11.18 -3.73 -30.26
C THR A 227 12.47 -3.77 -29.46
N SER A 228 13.59 -3.97 -30.15
CA SER A 228 14.87 -4.22 -29.52
C SER A 228 16.05 -3.88 -30.41
N GLY A 229 17.03 -3.13 -29.88
CA GLY A 229 18.32 -2.91 -30.51
C GLY A 229 19.50 -3.12 -29.56
N LYS A 230 20.72 -3.01 -30.10
CA LYS A 230 21.98 -3.18 -29.37
C LYS A 230 22.36 -1.93 -28.57
N LEU A 231 21.98 -0.75 -29.04
CA LEU A 231 22.21 0.54 -28.35
C LEU A 231 20.91 1.14 -27.80
N THR A 232 19.87 1.27 -28.63
CA THR A 232 18.52 1.68 -28.21
C THR A 232 17.47 0.65 -28.64
N GLY A 233 16.47 0.39 -27.80
CA GLY A 233 15.16 -0.09 -28.28
C GLY A 233 14.32 1.08 -28.78
N GLY A 234 13.35 0.83 -29.65
CA GLY A 234 12.36 1.82 -30.05
C GLY A 234 11.22 1.91 -29.03
N ASP A 235 10.40 2.94 -29.15
CA ASP A 235 9.23 3.13 -28.28
C ASP A 235 8.04 2.31 -28.80
N ILE A 236 7.16 1.85 -27.89
CA ILE A 236 5.88 1.24 -28.24
C ILE A 236 4.74 2.13 -27.77
N THR A 237 3.85 2.50 -28.69
CA THR A 237 2.64 3.29 -28.41
C THR A 237 1.40 2.52 -28.87
N LEU A 238 0.44 2.35 -27.96
CA LEU A 238 -0.83 1.70 -28.21
C LEU A 238 -1.95 2.69 -27.81
N GLU A 239 -2.72 3.16 -28.79
CA GLU A 239 -3.70 4.22 -28.65
C GLU A 239 -5.09 3.76 -29.13
N SER A 240 -6.10 3.85 -28.24
CA SER A 240 -7.52 3.70 -28.57
C SER A 240 -8.25 5.01 -28.28
N ILE A 241 -8.63 5.74 -29.34
CA ILE A 241 -9.10 7.13 -29.24
C ILE A 241 -10.51 7.22 -28.64
N ASN A 242 -11.40 6.28 -28.97
CA ASN A 242 -12.79 6.24 -28.50
C ASN A 242 -13.22 4.86 -27.97
N GLY A 243 -12.27 4.05 -27.51
CA GLY A 243 -12.54 2.69 -27.01
C GLY A 243 -11.56 2.23 -25.93
N ALA A 244 -11.51 0.91 -25.78
CA ALA A 244 -10.71 0.19 -24.78
C ALA A 244 -9.46 -0.47 -25.40
N ILE A 245 -8.45 -0.71 -24.55
CA ILE A 245 -7.32 -1.60 -24.88
C ILE A 245 -7.49 -2.91 -24.11
N ASN A 246 -7.58 -4.02 -24.83
CA ASN A 246 -7.69 -5.36 -24.26
C ASN A 246 -6.47 -6.18 -24.67
N ALA A 247 -5.67 -6.60 -23.69
CA ALA A 247 -4.48 -7.43 -23.89
C ALA A 247 -4.67 -8.77 -23.17
N GLU A 248 -4.64 -9.86 -23.92
CA GLU A 248 -4.85 -11.22 -23.42
C GLU A 248 -3.71 -12.12 -23.91
N GLU A 249 -2.98 -12.74 -22.97
CA GLU A 249 -1.72 -13.48 -23.22
C GLU A 249 -0.63 -12.67 -23.99
N LEU A 250 -0.64 -11.34 -23.88
CA LEU A 250 0.27 -10.44 -24.58
C LEU A 250 1.65 -10.35 -23.90
N LEU A 251 2.72 -10.58 -24.67
CA LEU A 251 4.09 -10.20 -24.31
C LEU A 251 4.48 -8.90 -25.04
N LEU A 252 4.57 -7.80 -24.29
CA LEU A 252 4.91 -6.46 -24.78
C LEU A 252 6.30 -6.07 -24.28
N THR A 253 7.29 -5.98 -25.16
CA THR A 253 8.70 -5.75 -24.77
C THR A 253 9.38 -4.66 -25.57
N SER A 254 9.87 -3.61 -24.89
CA SER A 254 10.84 -2.67 -25.46
C SER A 254 12.20 -2.78 -24.77
N GLY A 255 13.26 -2.79 -25.59
CA GLY A 255 14.64 -2.65 -25.15
C GLY A 255 15.53 -3.85 -25.48
N ARG A 256 16.74 -3.85 -24.93
CA ARG A 256 17.80 -4.74 -25.39
C ARG A 256 17.64 -6.17 -24.87
N LEU A 257 17.31 -7.14 -25.73
CA LEU A 257 17.45 -8.57 -25.40
C LEU A 257 18.92 -8.94 -25.11
N SER A 258 19.13 -9.84 -24.14
CA SER A 258 20.45 -10.46 -23.91
C SER A 258 20.57 -11.79 -24.65
N SER A 259 21.70 -11.97 -25.33
CA SER A 259 22.10 -13.17 -26.11
C SER A 259 22.37 -14.43 -25.25
N SER A 260 21.45 -14.80 -24.36
CA SER A 260 21.62 -15.94 -23.44
C SER A 260 20.35 -16.63 -22.92
N ARG A 261 19.13 -16.16 -23.26
CA ARG A 261 17.88 -16.88 -22.95
C ARG A 261 16.83 -16.79 -24.04
N THR A 262 16.89 -17.72 -24.98
CA THR A 262 15.71 -18.15 -25.73
C THR A 262 14.73 -18.83 -24.77
N ARG A 263 13.47 -18.36 -24.71
CA ARG A 263 12.35 -19.17 -24.21
C ARG A 263 11.56 -19.63 -25.42
N ARG A 264 11.44 -20.94 -25.58
CA ARG A 264 10.88 -21.58 -26.77
C ARG A 264 9.35 -21.50 -26.76
N ILE A 265 8.78 -20.73 -27.68
CA ILE A 265 7.38 -20.81 -28.09
C ILE A 265 7.40 -21.23 -29.57
N ASN A 266 6.61 -22.25 -29.91
CA ASN A 266 6.27 -22.70 -31.27
C ASN A 266 7.40 -22.67 -32.34
N ASN A 267 8.41 -23.52 -32.11
CA ASN A 267 9.41 -24.04 -33.07
C ASN A 267 10.34 -23.09 -33.86
N ASN A 268 10.07 -21.79 -33.97
CA ASN A 268 11.01 -20.87 -34.63
C ASN A 268 12.27 -20.64 -33.76
N ILE A 269 13.44 -20.57 -34.39
CA ILE A 269 14.75 -20.48 -33.73
C ILE A 269 15.41 -19.15 -34.07
N PHE A 270 15.62 -18.30 -33.05
CA PHE A 270 16.56 -17.20 -33.13
C PHE A 270 17.75 -17.47 -32.20
N GLN A 271 18.97 -17.42 -32.73
CA GLN A 271 20.21 -17.62 -32.00
C GLN A 271 21.10 -16.39 -32.16
N LEU A 272 21.34 -15.67 -31.07
CA LEU A 272 22.25 -14.52 -31.04
C LEU A 272 23.60 -14.93 -30.45
N LEU A 273 24.69 -14.55 -31.13
CA LEU A 273 26.06 -14.72 -30.61
C LEU A 273 26.39 -13.63 -29.56
N PRO A 274 27.27 -13.91 -28.59
CA PRO A 274 27.67 -12.93 -27.58
C PRO A 274 28.68 -11.94 -28.16
N ASP A 275 28.32 -10.66 -28.21
CA ASP A 275 29.19 -9.61 -28.74
C ASP A 275 29.45 -8.47 -27.72
N ILE A 276 30.72 -8.07 -27.60
CA ILE A 276 31.24 -7.26 -26.48
C ILE A 276 31.52 -5.83 -26.95
N LEU A 277 30.54 -4.94 -26.77
CA LEU A 277 30.75 -3.50 -26.91
C LEU A 277 31.34 -2.89 -25.64
N THR A 278 32.50 -2.25 -25.77
CA THR A 278 33.17 -1.52 -24.69
C THR A 278 32.87 -0.01 -24.77
N GLY A 279 32.10 0.51 -23.80
CA GLY A 279 32.11 1.94 -23.45
C GLY A 279 30.97 2.85 -23.96
N ARG A 280 29.82 2.31 -24.41
CA ARG A 280 28.60 3.11 -24.66
C ARG A 280 27.49 2.80 -23.65
N THR A 281 26.65 3.79 -23.34
CA THR A 281 25.39 3.62 -22.60
C THR A 281 24.32 3.00 -23.50
N ALA A 282 23.45 2.16 -22.94
CA ALA A 282 22.30 1.57 -23.65
C ALA A 282 20.97 2.09 -23.09
N TYR A 283 19.95 2.21 -23.94
CA TYR A 283 18.62 2.71 -23.59
C TYR A 283 17.55 1.66 -23.93
N GLY A 284 16.62 1.42 -23.02
CA GLY A 284 15.33 0.81 -23.36
C GLY A 284 14.40 1.90 -23.88
N GLY A 285 13.56 1.56 -24.85
CA GLY A 285 12.48 2.45 -25.26
C GLY A 285 11.31 2.42 -24.28
N ASN A 286 10.43 3.39 -24.41
CA ASN A 286 9.27 3.57 -23.56
C ASN A 286 8.09 2.72 -24.04
N ILE A 287 7.13 2.46 -23.17
CA ILE A 287 5.87 1.80 -23.52
C ILE A 287 4.70 2.66 -23.03
N SER A 288 3.82 3.09 -23.92
CA SER A 288 2.68 3.96 -23.59
C SER A 288 1.37 3.37 -24.09
N LEU A 289 0.43 3.15 -23.16
CA LEU A 289 -0.94 2.71 -23.45
C LEU A 289 -1.92 3.85 -23.13
N PHE A 290 -2.65 4.32 -24.15
CA PHE A 290 -3.67 5.36 -24.03
C PHE A 290 -5.04 4.83 -24.47
N ALA A 291 -6.05 4.98 -23.62
CA ALA A 291 -7.43 4.64 -23.93
C ALA A 291 -8.41 5.75 -23.54
N ARG A 292 -9.55 5.80 -24.23
CA ARG A 292 -10.73 6.47 -23.68
C ARG A 292 -11.28 5.66 -22.51
N ASP A 293 -11.67 4.44 -22.82
CA ASP A 293 -12.35 3.52 -21.93
C ASP A 293 -11.31 2.65 -21.18
N ASP A 294 -11.67 1.43 -20.81
CA ASP A 294 -10.83 0.60 -19.94
C ASP A 294 -9.53 0.12 -20.63
N ILE A 295 -8.48 -0.09 -19.82
CA ILE A 295 -7.27 -0.83 -20.21
C ILE A 295 -7.22 -2.14 -19.42
N ASN A 296 -7.50 -3.25 -20.09
CA ASN A 296 -7.62 -4.57 -19.49
C ASN A 296 -6.43 -5.45 -19.88
N ILE A 297 -5.65 -5.88 -18.87
CA ILE A 297 -4.42 -6.63 -19.04
C ILE A 297 -4.56 -8.00 -18.34
N ASN A 298 -4.76 -9.07 -19.11
CA ASN A 298 -4.97 -10.42 -18.60
C ASN A 298 -3.86 -11.39 -19.02
N THR A 299 -3.30 -12.13 -18.05
CA THR A 299 -2.25 -13.15 -18.24
C THR A 299 -1.06 -12.64 -19.08
N SER A 300 -0.76 -11.33 -18.93
CA SER A 300 0.07 -10.55 -19.85
C SER A 300 1.32 -9.97 -19.17
N ALA A 301 2.29 -9.58 -20.00
CA ALA A 301 3.67 -9.29 -19.60
C ALA A 301 4.22 -8.03 -20.29
N ILE A 302 4.25 -6.90 -19.59
CA ILE A 302 4.64 -5.60 -20.16
C ILE A 302 5.97 -5.11 -19.56
N ASN A 303 7.02 -5.02 -20.38
CA ASN A 303 8.40 -4.83 -19.90
C ASN A 303 9.20 -3.84 -20.77
N ALA A 304 9.57 -2.69 -20.20
CA ALA A 304 10.58 -1.79 -20.75
C ALA A 304 11.91 -2.06 -20.03
N SER A 305 12.94 -2.57 -20.72
CA SER A 305 14.05 -3.26 -20.04
C SER A 305 15.40 -3.19 -20.74
N VAL A 306 16.48 -3.10 -19.94
CA VAL A 306 17.88 -3.20 -20.41
C VAL A 306 18.55 -4.42 -19.77
N SER A 307 19.19 -5.25 -20.60
CA SER A 307 19.66 -6.57 -20.19
C SER A 307 21.15 -6.64 -19.83
N ARG A 308 21.50 -7.71 -19.10
CA ARG A 308 22.79 -7.98 -18.44
C ARG A 308 24.06 -7.97 -19.30
N SER A 309 23.95 -7.88 -20.63
CA SER A 309 25.09 -8.10 -21.52
C SER A 309 25.96 -6.86 -21.75
N SER A 310 25.48 -5.66 -21.40
CA SER A 310 26.20 -4.40 -21.60
C SER A 310 27.17 -4.09 -20.46
N VAL A 311 28.26 -4.88 -20.34
CA VAL A 311 29.40 -4.55 -19.46
C VAL A 311 30.27 -3.45 -20.09
N ALA A 312 29.63 -2.33 -20.40
CA ALA A 312 30.23 -1.10 -20.88
C ALA A 312 30.31 -0.08 -19.74
N ALA A 313 31.36 0.74 -19.73
CA ALA A 313 31.63 1.70 -18.66
C ALA A 313 30.64 2.90 -18.56
N GLY A 314 29.50 2.85 -19.25
CA GLY A 314 28.49 3.92 -19.32
C GLY A 314 27.10 3.60 -18.74
N GLY A 315 26.87 2.37 -18.26
CA GLY A 315 25.58 1.95 -17.69
C GLY A 315 24.47 1.71 -18.73
N GLY A 316 23.29 1.34 -18.24
CA GLY A 316 22.05 1.27 -19.00
C GLY A 316 20.93 2.10 -18.37
N ILE A 317 19.99 2.59 -19.18
CA ILE A 317 18.80 3.32 -18.75
C ILE A 317 17.57 2.57 -19.26
N GLY A 318 16.76 2.02 -18.36
CA GLY A 318 15.44 1.45 -18.71
C GLY A 318 14.49 2.57 -19.16
N GLY A 319 13.66 2.29 -20.17
CA GLY A 319 12.59 3.20 -20.58
C GLY A 319 11.42 3.19 -19.61
N ASP A 320 10.59 4.24 -19.69
CA ASP A 320 9.43 4.44 -18.82
C ASP A 320 8.22 3.63 -19.34
N ILE A 321 7.26 3.33 -18.46
CA ILE A 321 5.96 2.77 -18.89
C ILE A 321 4.83 3.65 -18.38
N SER A 322 3.92 4.03 -19.28
CA SER A 322 2.75 4.84 -18.97
C SER A 322 1.43 4.16 -19.37
N PHE A 323 0.43 4.29 -18.50
CA PHE A 323 -0.95 3.85 -18.75
C PHE A 323 -1.88 5.03 -18.46
N THR A 324 -2.66 5.45 -19.44
CA THR A 324 -3.68 6.49 -19.29
C THR A 324 -5.00 6.00 -19.86
N SER A 325 -5.94 5.65 -18.97
CA SER A 325 -7.36 5.67 -19.31
C SER A 325 -7.92 7.04 -18.92
N SER A 326 -8.76 7.64 -19.77
CA SER A 326 -9.28 9.00 -19.56
C SER A 326 -10.70 9.04 -18.98
N GLU A 327 -11.52 8.00 -19.19
CA GLU A 327 -12.86 7.83 -18.62
C GLU A 327 -13.07 6.44 -17.96
N GLY A 328 -12.26 5.45 -18.32
CA GLY A 328 -12.31 4.07 -17.82
C GLY A 328 -11.33 3.71 -16.70
N ALA A 329 -11.23 2.41 -16.42
CA ALA A 329 -10.36 1.79 -15.43
C ALA A 329 -9.08 1.21 -16.04
N ILE A 330 -8.11 0.83 -15.19
CA ILE A 330 -6.99 -0.05 -15.56
C ILE A 330 -7.10 -1.33 -14.72
N SER A 331 -7.30 -2.48 -15.37
CA SER A 331 -7.41 -3.77 -14.70
C SER A 331 -6.26 -4.70 -15.06
N LEU A 332 -5.68 -5.35 -14.05
CA LEU A 332 -4.64 -6.37 -14.19
C LEU A 332 -5.12 -7.67 -13.54
N GLU A 333 -5.16 -8.75 -14.33
CA GLU A 333 -5.39 -10.10 -13.84
C GLU A 333 -4.21 -11.01 -14.26
N ASN A 334 -3.63 -11.77 -13.32
CA ASN A 334 -2.52 -12.70 -13.58
C ASN A 334 -1.34 -12.06 -14.37
N SER A 335 -1.12 -10.75 -14.22
CA SER A 335 -0.30 -9.95 -15.15
C SER A 335 0.82 -9.19 -14.46
N TYR A 336 1.92 -8.93 -15.18
CA TYR A 336 3.06 -8.17 -14.66
C TYR A 336 3.50 -7.01 -15.56
N ILE A 337 3.67 -5.85 -14.94
CA ILE A 337 4.21 -4.62 -15.54
C ILE A 337 5.53 -4.29 -14.84
N ARG A 338 6.59 -4.06 -15.60
CA ARG A 338 7.93 -3.87 -15.01
C ARG A 338 8.90 -3.04 -15.84
N THR A 339 9.55 -2.08 -15.19
CA THR A 339 10.85 -1.57 -15.65
C THR A 339 11.97 -2.39 -15.01
N ASP A 340 12.86 -2.97 -15.83
CA ASP A 340 13.89 -3.92 -15.37
C ASP A 340 15.28 -3.61 -15.94
N ASN A 341 16.26 -3.43 -15.06
CA ASN A 341 17.64 -3.23 -15.45
C ASN A 341 18.60 -4.15 -14.66
N ARG A 342 18.50 -5.48 -14.87
CA ARG A 342 19.18 -6.53 -14.06
C ARG A 342 20.72 -6.55 -14.12
N SER A 343 21.34 -5.48 -14.62
CA SER A 343 22.78 -5.21 -14.58
C SER A 343 23.24 -4.89 -13.15
N ASN A 344 24.57 -4.93 -12.93
CA ASN A 344 25.22 -4.61 -11.67
C ASN A 344 26.01 -3.29 -11.75
N ASN A 345 25.87 -2.50 -12.82
CA ASN A 345 26.74 -1.35 -13.09
C ASN A 345 26.29 -0.14 -12.24
N PRO A 346 27.19 0.50 -11.45
CA PRO A 346 26.86 1.65 -10.61
C PRO A 346 26.39 2.91 -11.37
N LEU A 347 26.29 2.88 -12.70
CA LEU A 347 25.70 3.92 -13.55
C LEU A 347 24.26 3.61 -14.03
N ASP A 348 23.71 2.44 -13.69
CA ASP A 348 22.41 1.98 -14.17
C ASP A 348 21.22 2.75 -13.56
N ARG A 349 20.24 3.06 -14.41
CA ARG A 349 18.93 3.64 -14.05
C ARG A 349 17.81 2.75 -14.59
N GLY A 350 16.69 2.62 -13.88
CA GLY A 350 15.46 2.05 -14.44
C GLY A 350 14.43 3.16 -14.69
N GLY A 351 13.54 2.96 -15.65
CA GLY A 351 12.47 3.92 -15.95
C GLY A 351 11.36 3.94 -14.89
N GLU A 352 10.55 4.99 -14.92
CA GLU A 352 9.40 5.18 -14.05
C GLU A 352 8.16 4.42 -14.55
N LEU A 353 7.20 4.20 -13.64
CA LEU A 353 5.90 3.63 -13.93
C LEU A 353 4.80 4.63 -13.57
N ASN A 354 4.01 5.06 -14.54
CA ASN A 354 2.98 6.10 -14.38
C ASN A 354 1.60 5.59 -14.80
N PHE A 355 0.62 5.65 -13.91
CA PHE A 355 -0.77 5.22 -14.15
C PHE A 355 -1.76 6.34 -13.87
N ARG A 356 -2.72 6.53 -14.77
CA ARG A 356 -3.85 7.45 -14.64
C ARG A 356 -5.14 6.78 -15.13
N ALA A 357 -6.17 6.76 -14.30
CA ALA A 357 -7.47 6.16 -14.64
C ALA A 357 -8.59 6.69 -13.73
N ARG A 358 -9.83 6.26 -13.98
CA ARG A 358 -10.93 6.34 -13.02
C ARG A 358 -10.67 5.44 -11.80
N SER A 359 -10.30 4.19 -12.03
CA SER A 359 -9.86 3.25 -10.99
C SER A 359 -8.74 2.32 -11.46
N VAL A 360 -8.00 1.71 -10.54
CA VAL A 360 -6.93 0.75 -10.84
C VAL A 360 -7.06 -0.50 -9.96
N SER A 361 -7.18 -1.69 -10.56
CA SER A 361 -7.38 -2.94 -9.82
C SER A 361 -6.38 -4.03 -10.23
N LEU A 362 -5.76 -4.69 -9.25
CA LEU A 362 -4.87 -5.83 -9.46
C LEU A 362 -5.43 -7.07 -8.73
N THR A 363 -5.60 -8.16 -9.49
CA THR A 363 -6.14 -9.45 -9.00
C THR A 363 -5.23 -10.61 -9.39
N ASN A 364 -5.46 -11.79 -8.80
CA ASN A 364 -4.78 -13.05 -9.11
C ASN A 364 -3.23 -12.93 -9.20
N SER A 365 -2.60 -12.45 -8.13
CA SER A 365 -1.13 -12.27 -8.01
C SER A 365 -0.48 -11.32 -9.03
N SER A 366 -1.24 -10.35 -9.54
CA SER A 366 -0.71 -9.35 -10.48
C SER A 366 0.31 -8.39 -9.84
N ALA A 367 1.25 -7.87 -10.63
CA ALA A 367 2.40 -7.12 -10.12
C ALA A 367 2.79 -5.89 -10.96
N ILE A 368 2.81 -4.70 -10.34
CA ILE A 368 3.42 -3.46 -10.88
C ILE A 368 4.72 -3.21 -10.12
N THR A 369 5.88 -3.35 -10.78
CA THR A 369 7.19 -3.23 -10.07
C THR A 369 8.25 -2.46 -10.84
N THR A 370 8.97 -1.57 -10.16
CA THR A 370 10.26 -1.05 -10.67
C THR A 370 11.42 -1.83 -10.05
N ASN A 371 12.44 -2.19 -10.84
CA ASN A 371 13.51 -3.04 -10.33
C ASN A 371 14.88 -2.83 -11.00
N TYR A 372 15.91 -2.71 -10.15
CA TYR A 372 17.32 -2.50 -10.48
C TYR A 372 17.66 -1.16 -11.16
N GLY A 373 18.87 -0.70 -10.86
CA GLY A 373 19.38 0.63 -11.13
C GLY A 373 20.29 1.03 -9.98
N ASN A 374 21.60 0.77 -10.09
CA ASN A 374 22.52 1.03 -8.99
C ASN A 374 22.88 2.53 -8.85
N ALA A 375 22.56 3.37 -9.84
CA ALA A 375 22.81 4.80 -9.84
C ALA A 375 21.62 5.66 -9.41
N GLN A 376 20.41 5.33 -9.88
CA GLN A 376 19.21 6.13 -9.66
C GLN A 376 17.99 5.21 -9.45
N GLY A 377 17.20 5.51 -8.42
CA GLY A 377 15.96 4.80 -8.15
C GLY A 377 14.84 5.19 -9.09
N SER A 378 14.05 4.18 -9.45
CA SER A 378 12.89 4.25 -10.34
C SER A 378 11.60 4.41 -9.54
N ASN A 379 10.80 5.42 -9.88
CA ASN A 379 9.57 5.75 -9.15
C ASN A 379 8.34 5.05 -9.73
N ILE A 380 7.32 4.90 -8.89
CA ILE A 380 5.96 4.51 -9.31
C ILE A 380 5.01 5.64 -8.89
N LYS A 381 4.16 6.08 -9.81
CA LYS A 381 3.03 6.97 -9.50
C LYS A 381 1.73 6.39 -10.06
N ILE A 382 0.70 6.31 -9.22
CA ILE A 382 -0.63 5.87 -9.60
C ILE A 382 -1.65 6.90 -9.13
N ASN A 383 -2.44 7.42 -10.06
CA ASN A 383 -3.51 8.37 -9.80
C ASN A 383 -4.85 7.81 -10.31
N ALA A 384 -5.72 7.42 -9.38
CA ALA A 384 -7.12 7.10 -9.64
C ALA A 384 -8.01 8.29 -9.24
N THR A 385 -9.22 8.38 -9.81
CA THR A 385 -10.23 9.37 -9.35
C THR A 385 -11.29 8.78 -8.42
N GLU A 386 -11.44 7.45 -8.41
CA GLU A 386 -12.35 6.71 -7.55
C GLU A 386 -11.55 5.80 -6.60
N PHE A 387 -11.10 4.62 -7.05
CA PHE A 387 -10.46 3.65 -6.17
C PHE A 387 -9.20 2.97 -6.75
N ILE A 388 -8.36 2.48 -5.85
CA ILE A 388 -7.26 1.56 -6.12
C ILE A 388 -7.48 0.31 -5.26
N GLU A 389 -7.50 -0.86 -5.86
CA GLU A 389 -7.73 -2.12 -5.14
C GLU A 389 -6.68 -3.18 -5.48
N LEU A 390 -6.04 -3.71 -4.44
CA LEU A 390 -5.12 -4.85 -4.52
C LEU A 390 -5.76 -6.06 -3.85
N ASN A 391 -5.93 -7.14 -4.59
CA ASN A 391 -6.52 -8.36 -4.06
C ASN A 391 -5.78 -9.62 -4.52
N GLN A 392 -5.95 -10.72 -3.78
CA GLN A 392 -5.43 -12.07 -4.07
C GLN A 392 -3.91 -12.07 -4.32
N ARG A 393 -3.13 -11.68 -3.30
CA ARG A 393 -1.66 -11.62 -3.34
C ARG A 393 -1.07 -10.66 -4.39
N SER A 394 -1.81 -9.65 -4.80
CA SER A 394 -1.32 -8.68 -5.80
C SER A 394 -0.34 -7.67 -5.19
N GLY A 395 0.51 -7.07 -6.03
CA GLY A 395 1.63 -6.24 -5.58
C GLY A 395 1.85 -4.97 -6.39
N ILE A 396 2.03 -3.84 -5.71
CA ILE A 396 2.65 -2.64 -6.28
C ILE A 396 3.91 -2.35 -5.47
N GLY A 397 5.09 -2.22 -6.10
CA GLY A 397 6.25 -1.79 -5.32
C GLY A 397 7.57 -1.53 -6.03
N THR A 398 8.37 -0.66 -5.42
CA THR A 398 9.73 -0.31 -5.90
C THR A 398 10.79 -1.17 -5.23
N ARG A 399 11.91 -1.45 -5.91
CA ARG A 399 13.07 -2.09 -5.26
C ARG A 399 14.42 -1.51 -5.69
N SER A 400 15.06 -0.78 -4.78
CA SER A 400 16.41 -0.23 -4.97
C SER A 400 17.52 -1.21 -4.55
N ARG A 401 18.61 -1.21 -5.31
CA ARG A 401 19.92 -1.78 -4.94
C ARG A 401 21.04 -0.72 -4.82
N GLY A 402 20.78 0.48 -5.33
CA GLY A 402 21.75 1.56 -5.44
C GLY A 402 21.80 2.46 -4.20
N SER A 403 22.51 3.58 -4.35
CA SER A 403 22.63 4.61 -3.31
C SER A 403 21.37 5.47 -3.17
N GLN A 404 20.64 5.68 -4.26
CA GLN A 404 19.49 6.58 -4.31
C GLN A 404 18.18 5.93 -3.82
N SER A 405 17.28 6.78 -3.34
CA SER A 405 15.91 6.46 -2.97
C SER A 405 15.04 6.13 -4.18
N THR A 406 13.99 5.35 -3.93
CA THR A 406 12.88 5.04 -4.85
C THR A 406 11.58 5.50 -4.18
N ASN A 407 10.71 6.20 -4.91
CA ASN A 407 9.45 6.69 -4.35
C ASN A 407 8.24 5.97 -4.98
N LEU A 408 7.20 5.82 -4.18
CA LEU A 408 5.93 5.21 -4.56
C LEU A 408 4.81 6.15 -4.09
N THR A 409 4.09 6.74 -5.05
CA THR A 409 3.05 7.74 -4.79
C THR A 409 1.71 7.23 -5.26
N ILE A 410 0.75 7.17 -4.34
CA ILE A 410 -0.64 6.75 -4.56
C ILE A 410 -1.56 7.93 -4.26
N ASP A 411 -2.34 8.34 -5.25
CA ASP A 411 -3.35 9.42 -5.16
C ASP A 411 -4.72 8.85 -5.61
N THR A 412 -5.73 8.77 -4.74
CA THR A 412 -7.06 8.17 -5.01
C THR A 412 -8.16 8.78 -4.11
N GLN A 413 -9.43 8.35 -4.19
CA GLN A 413 -10.41 8.56 -3.10
C GLN A 413 -10.42 7.36 -2.16
N GLU A 414 -10.29 6.14 -2.68
CA GLU A 414 -10.27 4.92 -1.86
C GLU A 414 -9.06 4.03 -2.21
N LEU A 415 -8.37 3.53 -1.19
CA LEU A 415 -7.34 2.49 -1.34
C LEU A 415 -7.74 1.25 -0.54
N ARG A 416 -7.81 0.09 -1.19
CA ARG A 416 -8.08 -1.21 -0.56
C ARG A 416 -6.91 -2.17 -0.80
N ILE A 417 -6.46 -2.83 0.26
CA ILE A 417 -5.42 -3.86 0.19
C ILE A 417 -5.92 -5.10 0.94
N ARG A 418 -6.22 -6.17 0.19
CA ARG A 418 -6.91 -7.38 0.68
C ARG A 418 -6.17 -8.67 0.30
N ASP A 419 -6.53 -9.75 0.97
CA ASP A 419 -6.09 -11.14 0.74
C ASP A 419 -4.57 -11.28 0.50
N GLY A 420 -3.77 -10.77 1.43
CA GLY A 420 -2.30 -10.88 1.44
C GLY A 420 -1.60 -10.06 0.35
N SER A 421 -2.24 -8.99 -0.13
CA SER A 421 -1.68 -8.08 -1.14
C SER A 421 -0.76 -7.01 -0.54
N LEU A 422 0.17 -6.47 -1.33
CA LEU A 422 1.25 -5.60 -0.81
C LEU A 422 1.45 -4.33 -1.65
N LEU A 423 1.44 -3.17 -0.98
CA LEU A 423 1.88 -1.89 -1.54
C LEU A 423 3.19 -1.48 -0.83
N TYR A 424 4.33 -1.57 -1.51
CA TYR A 424 5.63 -1.58 -0.82
C TYR A 424 6.77 -0.77 -1.45
N ILE A 425 7.72 -0.34 -0.61
CA ILE A 425 9.04 0.18 -1.02
C ILE A 425 10.15 -0.70 -0.44
N GLY A 426 11.11 -1.10 -1.30
CA GLY A 426 12.15 -2.06 -0.96
C GLY A 426 13.57 -1.53 -1.15
N ARG A 427 14.49 -1.80 -0.19
CA ARG A 427 15.94 -1.63 -0.37
C ARG A 427 16.69 -2.92 -0.10
N SER A 428 17.60 -3.32 -0.99
CA SER A 428 18.48 -4.47 -0.78
C SER A 428 19.79 -4.35 -1.57
N GLY A 429 20.87 -3.90 -0.92
CA GLY A 429 22.19 -3.74 -1.54
C GLY A 429 23.32 -3.68 -0.50
N GLU A 430 24.56 -3.88 -0.93
CA GLU A 430 25.75 -3.94 -0.05
C GLU A 430 26.41 -2.57 0.17
N PHE A 431 25.69 -1.48 -0.12
CA PHE A 431 26.15 -0.10 0.03
C PHE A 431 25.25 0.65 1.01
N PRO A 432 25.59 0.67 2.32
CA PRO A 432 24.83 1.41 3.32
C PRO A 432 24.71 2.89 2.94
N THR A 433 23.48 3.41 2.88
CA THR A 433 23.22 4.80 2.50
C THR A 433 22.10 5.42 3.34
N GLN A 434 22.28 6.70 3.68
CA GLN A 434 21.36 7.45 4.55
C GLN A 434 20.10 7.96 3.83
N SER A 435 20.05 7.86 2.50
CA SER A 435 18.89 8.28 1.71
C SER A 435 17.68 7.40 2.01
N ARG A 436 16.59 7.96 2.54
CA ARG A 436 15.32 7.22 2.73
C ARG A 436 14.46 7.28 1.46
N SER A 437 13.96 6.12 1.04
CA SER A 437 12.85 6.01 0.07
C SER A 437 11.56 6.57 0.67
N ILE A 438 10.55 6.91 -0.14
CA ILE A 438 9.26 7.42 0.38
C ILE A 438 8.08 6.68 -0.25
N LEU A 439 7.23 6.11 0.60
CA LEU A 439 5.88 5.66 0.27
C LEU A 439 4.92 6.77 0.69
N SER A 440 4.16 7.32 -0.26
CA SER A 440 3.17 8.38 -0.02
C SER A 440 1.80 7.92 -0.47
N VAL A 441 0.81 7.97 0.42
CA VAL A 441 -0.57 7.59 0.13
C VAL A 441 -1.51 8.73 0.52
N ASN A 442 -2.27 9.21 -0.46
CA ASN A 442 -3.33 10.20 -0.31
C ASN A 442 -4.67 9.57 -0.76
N ALA A 443 -5.64 9.46 0.14
CA ALA A 443 -6.98 8.92 -0.13
C ALA A 443 -8.01 9.50 0.84
N ASP A 444 -9.30 9.50 0.53
CA ASP A 444 -10.35 9.78 1.53
C ASP A 444 -10.54 8.60 2.51
N LEU A 445 -10.38 7.36 2.02
CA LEU A 445 -10.40 6.13 2.80
C LEU A 445 -9.21 5.21 2.44
N ILE A 446 -8.58 4.61 3.45
CA ILE A 446 -7.60 3.53 3.31
C ILE A 446 -8.08 2.32 4.12
N GLU A 447 -8.24 1.17 3.48
CA GLU A 447 -8.61 -0.10 4.09
C GLU A 447 -7.52 -1.16 3.84
N ILE A 448 -7.01 -1.76 4.91
CA ILE A 448 -6.03 -2.85 4.87
C ILE A 448 -6.61 -4.03 5.65
N SER A 449 -6.98 -5.12 4.97
CA SER A 449 -7.66 -6.26 5.60
C SER A 449 -7.09 -7.62 5.21
N GLY A 450 -7.07 -8.56 6.16
CA GLY A 450 -6.81 -9.97 5.91
C GLY A 450 -5.35 -10.36 5.66
N THR A 451 -5.18 -11.63 5.32
CA THR A 451 -3.92 -12.33 5.06
C THR A 451 -4.05 -13.23 3.83
N LEU A 452 -2.98 -13.93 3.43
CA LEU A 452 -3.12 -15.15 2.62
C LEU A 452 -3.77 -16.29 3.44
N GLU A 453 -4.18 -17.37 2.75
CA GLU A 453 -4.77 -18.59 3.35
C GLU A 453 -3.86 -19.28 4.40
N ASP A 454 -2.55 -19.03 4.38
CA ASP A 454 -1.64 -19.53 5.43
C ASP A 454 -1.72 -18.72 6.74
N GLY A 455 -2.29 -17.51 6.68
CA GLY A 455 -2.36 -16.55 7.78
C GLY A 455 -0.99 -16.10 8.30
N ILE A 456 0.03 -16.10 7.43
CA ILE A 456 1.41 -15.69 7.74
C ILE A 456 1.82 -14.43 6.94
N PHE A 457 1.24 -14.23 5.75
CA PHE A 457 1.48 -13.02 4.95
C PHE A 457 0.28 -12.06 5.07
N PRO A 458 0.42 -10.91 5.77
CA PRO A 458 -0.64 -9.91 5.89
C PRO A 458 -0.80 -9.09 4.61
N SER A 459 -2.01 -8.59 4.38
CA SER A 459 -2.22 -7.44 3.51
C SER A 459 -1.52 -6.23 4.11
N ALA A 460 -0.68 -5.50 3.36
CA ALA A 460 0.11 -4.43 3.98
C ALA A 460 0.53 -3.23 3.10
N LEU A 461 0.64 -2.08 3.77
CA LEU A 461 1.53 -0.97 3.39
C LEU A 461 2.92 -1.27 3.99
N ALA A 462 3.96 -1.45 3.17
CA ALA A 462 5.25 -1.92 3.68
C ALA A 462 6.46 -1.10 3.21
N SER A 463 7.31 -0.69 4.16
CA SER A 463 8.67 -0.23 3.89
C SER A 463 9.64 -1.28 4.41
N VAL A 464 10.45 -1.87 3.52
CA VAL A 464 11.28 -3.02 3.82
C VAL A 464 12.72 -2.80 3.35
N SER A 465 13.68 -2.95 4.25
CA SER A 465 15.10 -2.94 3.93
C SER A 465 15.76 -4.30 4.22
N SER A 466 16.93 -4.55 3.64
CA SER A 466 17.84 -5.61 4.09
C SER A 466 19.30 -5.21 3.90
N ARG A 467 20.22 -6.00 4.47
CA ARG A 467 21.69 -5.81 4.39
C ARG A 467 22.18 -4.44 4.89
N GLY A 468 21.63 -3.97 6.03
CA GLY A 468 22.09 -2.72 6.66
C GLY A 468 21.79 -1.45 5.86
N ASN A 469 20.71 -1.45 5.08
CA ASN A 469 20.13 -0.24 4.52
C ASN A 469 19.04 0.28 5.46
N ASN A 470 18.91 1.60 5.60
CA ASN A 470 17.77 2.18 6.29
C ASN A 470 16.50 1.94 5.45
N ALA A 471 15.39 1.60 6.10
CA ALA A 471 14.09 1.54 5.44
C ALA A 471 13.61 2.96 5.07
N GLY A 472 12.75 3.06 4.06
CA GLY A 472 12.17 4.33 3.64
C GLY A 472 11.05 4.80 4.57
N ASP A 473 10.70 6.08 4.53
CA ASP A 473 9.56 6.59 5.30
C ASP A 473 8.23 6.20 4.63
N VAL A 474 7.19 6.03 5.43
CA VAL A 474 5.79 5.93 4.98
C VAL A 474 5.05 7.19 5.41
N ARG A 475 4.29 7.79 4.49
CA ARG A 475 3.47 8.99 4.72
C ARG A 475 2.05 8.74 4.25
N ILE A 476 1.10 8.88 5.16
CA ILE A 476 -0.32 8.64 4.94
C ILE A 476 -1.08 9.91 5.29
N ASN A 477 -1.86 10.41 4.33
CA ASN A 477 -2.85 11.46 4.56
C ASN A 477 -4.22 10.93 4.12
N THR A 478 -5.16 10.80 5.05
CA THR A 478 -6.52 10.35 4.72
C THR A 478 -7.59 11.02 5.57
N ASN A 479 -8.86 10.70 5.37
CA ASN A 479 -9.91 11.01 6.33
C ASN A 479 -10.12 9.80 7.26
N GLN A 480 -10.11 8.57 6.71
CA GLN A 480 -10.26 7.35 7.51
C GLN A 480 -9.21 6.30 7.14
N LEU A 481 -8.50 5.78 8.14
CA LEU A 481 -7.61 4.62 8.04
C LEU A 481 -8.21 3.45 8.81
N ILE A 482 -8.45 2.32 8.13
CA ILE A 482 -8.94 1.08 8.71
C ILE A 482 -7.92 -0.03 8.48
N ILE A 483 -7.50 -0.69 9.56
CA ILE A 483 -6.58 -1.82 9.56
C ILE A 483 -7.24 -2.94 10.36
N GLN A 484 -7.61 -4.03 9.68
CA GLN A 484 -8.43 -5.09 10.27
C GLN A 484 -8.03 -6.50 9.83
N ASP A 485 -8.53 -7.53 10.53
CA ASP A 485 -8.43 -8.94 10.16
C ASP A 485 -6.97 -9.45 9.91
N GLY A 486 -5.99 -8.86 10.60
CA GLY A 486 -4.56 -9.17 10.45
C GLY A 486 -3.81 -8.33 9.40
N GLY A 487 -4.47 -7.37 8.74
CA GLY A 487 -3.82 -6.38 7.87
C GLY A 487 -2.84 -5.46 8.64
N SER A 488 -1.87 -4.85 7.96
CA SER A 488 -0.76 -4.16 8.63
C SER A 488 -0.16 -2.94 7.90
N ILE A 489 0.46 -2.03 8.65
CA ILE A 489 1.48 -1.09 8.18
C ILE A 489 2.82 -1.53 8.78
N LEU A 490 3.82 -1.77 7.93
CA LEU A 490 5.11 -2.38 8.30
C LEU A 490 6.31 -1.50 7.94
N GLY A 491 7.25 -1.34 8.89
CA GLY A 491 8.44 -0.49 8.76
C GLY A 491 9.80 -1.21 8.93
N VAL A 492 9.89 -2.47 8.48
CA VAL A 492 10.84 -3.47 9.00
C VAL A 492 12.19 -3.54 8.26
N THR A 493 13.29 -3.58 9.03
CA THR A 493 14.62 -4.00 8.54
C THR A 493 14.78 -5.52 8.68
N LEU A 494 15.12 -6.22 7.59
CA LEU A 494 15.36 -7.67 7.56
C LEU A 494 16.86 -8.03 7.60
N ASN A 495 17.22 -8.90 8.53
CA ASN A 495 18.60 -9.37 8.74
C ASN A 495 19.10 -10.29 7.60
N GLU A 496 20.18 -9.86 6.91
CA GLU A 496 20.94 -10.68 5.93
C GLU A 496 22.48 -10.58 6.15
N GLY A 497 22.95 -10.09 7.31
CA GLY A 497 24.37 -9.99 7.65
C GLY A 497 24.58 -9.41 9.05
N GLN A 498 25.69 -9.73 9.72
CA GLN A 498 25.91 -9.40 11.14
C GLN A 498 26.50 -8.00 11.39
N ASP A 499 27.08 -7.36 10.38
CA ASP A 499 28.01 -6.22 10.58
C ASP A 499 27.46 -4.84 10.14
N ALA A 500 26.15 -4.71 9.88
CA ALA A 500 25.57 -3.48 9.34
C ALA A 500 24.15 -3.18 9.89
N PRO A 501 24.01 -2.27 10.88
CA PRO A 501 22.72 -1.88 11.44
C PRO A 501 21.96 -0.93 10.48
N GLY A 502 20.83 -1.39 9.94
CA GLY A 502 19.92 -0.56 9.14
C GLY A 502 18.75 -0.06 9.97
N GLU A 503 18.53 1.26 10.02
CA GLU A 503 17.42 1.85 10.78
C GLU A 503 16.05 1.51 10.16
N GLY A 504 15.04 1.35 11.01
CA GLY A 504 13.65 1.16 10.61
C GLY A 504 13.03 2.38 9.90
N ALA A 505 11.81 2.16 9.39
CA ALA A 505 11.05 3.17 8.65
C ALA A 505 10.31 4.12 9.59
N ASN A 506 10.38 5.44 9.37
CA ASN A 506 9.48 6.33 10.08
C ASN A 506 8.11 6.31 9.41
N VAL A 507 7.04 6.21 10.19
CA VAL A 507 5.65 6.22 9.71
C VAL A 507 4.98 7.51 10.20
N PHE A 508 4.41 8.26 9.27
CA PHE A 508 3.67 9.50 9.54
C PHE A 508 2.24 9.34 9.05
N ILE A 509 1.27 9.35 9.97
CA ILE A 509 -0.16 9.20 9.68
C ILE A 509 -0.89 10.48 10.07
N LYS A 510 -1.66 11.02 9.13
CA LYS A 510 -2.66 12.06 9.37
C LYS A 510 -4.01 11.56 8.88
N ALA A 511 -4.99 11.44 9.76
CA ALA A 511 -6.33 10.95 9.44
C ALA A 511 -7.38 11.53 10.38
N ASP A 512 -8.61 11.82 9.93
CA ASP A 512 -9.67 12.21 10.88
C ASP A 512 -10.00 11.06 11.86
N SER A 513 -9.89 9.81 11.43
CA SER A 513 -10.02 8.61 12.27
C SER A 513 -9.01 7.51 11.87
N VAL A 514 -8.42 6.84 12.86
CA VAL A 514 -7.54 5.67 12.71
C VAL A 514 -8.14 4.50 13.50
N ILE A 515 -8.39 3.37 12.82
CA ILE A 515 -8.95 2.15 13.41
C ILE A 515 -7.98 1.00 13.16
N VAL A 516 -7.57 0.31 14.23
CA VAL A 516 -6.72 -0.88 14.23
C VAL A 516 -7.43 -1.95 15.07
N THR A 517 -7.98 -2.99 14.44
CA THR A 517 -8.85 -3.94 15.14
C THR A 517 -8.72 -5.39 14.69
N GLY A 518 -8.82 -6.34 15.63
CA GLY A 518 -8.86 -7.77 15.31
C GLY A 518 -7.52 -8.40 14.93
N THR A 519 -7.60 -9.61 14.39
CA THR A 519 -6.47 -10.48 14.03
C THR A 519 -6.77 -11.26 12.75
N SER A 520 -5.75 -11.89 12.18
CA SER A 520 -5.93 -12.94 11.16
C SER A 520 -6.83 -14.09 11.63
N GLU A 521 -7.44 -14.83 10.69
CA GLU A 521 -8.35 -15.94 11.02
C GLU A 521 -7.70 -17.01 11.92
N ASN A 522 -6.40 -17.26 11.73
CA ASN A 522 -5.61 -18.20 12.53
C ASN A 522 -5.14 -17.66 13.90
N GLN A 523 -5.54 -16.43 14.27
CA GLN A 523 -5.14 -15.68 15.48
C GLN A 523 -3.62 -15.38 15.60
N LEU A 524 -2.79 -15.71 14.59
CA LEU A 524 -1.32 -15.55 14.69
C LEU A 524 -0.81 -14.12 14.48
N LEU A 525 -1.58 -13.25 13.80
CA LEU A 525 -1.19 -11.88 13.48
C LEU A 525 -2.26 -10.89 13.94
N GLY A 526 -1.88 -9.96 14.82
CA GLY A 526 -2.71 -8.82 15.17
C GLY A 526 -2.68 -7.75 14.08
N SER A 527 -3.82 -7.10 13.82
CA SER A 527 -3.84 -5.92 12.95
C SER A 527 -2.97 -4.82 13.53
N SER A 528 -2.13 -4.20 12.71
CA SER A 528 -0.94 -3.52 13.25
C SER A 528 -0.52 -2.25 12.52
N ILE A 529 -0.05 -1.27 13.28
CA ILE A 529 0.82 -0.19 12.81
C ILE A 529 2.18 -0.43 13.47
N SER A 530 3.12 -1.01 12.73
CA SER A 530 4.42 -1.47 13.22
C SER A 530 5.58 -0.81 12.47
N VAL A 531 6.49 -0.20 13.24
CA VAL A 531 7.81 0.25 12.76
C VAL A 531 8.94 -0.57 13.40
N ASP A 532 8.63 -1.81 13.76
CA ASP A 532 9.49 -2.70 14.53
C ASP A 532 10.75 -3.13 13.76
N THR A 533 11.87 -3.26 14.47
CA THR A 533 13.12 -3.80 13.91
C THR A 533 13.39 -5.21 14.44
N TRP A 534 13.83 -6.11 13.56
CA TRP A 534 14.32 -7.45 13.90
C TRP A 534 15.85 -7.53 13.69
N ALA A 535 16.50 -6.37 13.64
CA ALA A 535 17.91 -6.20 13.32
C ALA A 535 18.64 -5.40 14.40
N ASN A 536 19.96 -5.45 14.40
CA ASN A 536 20.84 -4.71 15.32
C ASN A 536 20.83 -3.17 15.09
N GLY A 537 19.89 -2.65 14.32
CA GLY A 537 19.74 -1.23 13.99
C GLY A 537 18.38 -0.70 14.46
N LYS A 538 18.40 0.51 15.04
CA LYS A 538 17.29 1.17 15.73
C LYS A 538 15.96 1.12 14.96
N ALA A 539 14.86 0.87 15.68
CA ALA A 539 13.51 0.87 15.13
C ALA A 539 13.10 2.25 14.59
N GLY A 540 12.07 2.28 13.75
CA GLY A 540 11.53 3.53 13.20
C GLY A 540 10.72 4.32 14.24
N ASN A 541 10.45 5.60 13.97
CA ASN A 541 9.54 6.38 14.80
C ASN A 541 8.15 6.44 14.17
N LEU A 542 7.10 6.47 14.99
CA LEU A 542 5.71 6.53 14.57
C LEU A 542 5.06 7.83 15.05
N GLN A 543 4.50 8.60 14.11
CA GLN A 543 3.71 9.80 14.41
C GLN A 543 2.27 9.63 13.89
N ILE A 544 1.29 9.85 14.76
CA ILE A 544 -0.14 9.83 14.42
C ILE A 544 -0.77 11.17 14.81
N GLU A 545 -1.40 11.84 13.84
CA GLU A 545 -2.21 13.05 14.03
C GLU A 545 -3.67 12.74 13.63
N THR A 546 -4.62 12.80 14.56
CA THR A 546 -6.02 12.40 14.31
C THR A 546 -7.06 13.08 15.20
N ASN A 547 -8.35 12.88 14.94
CA ASN A 547 -9.40 13.19 15.92
C ASN A 547 -9.73 11.97 16.78
N GLN A 548 -9.58 10.73 16.27
CA GLN A 548 -9.88 9.51 17.02
C GLN A 548 -8.92 8.36 16.64
N LEU A 549 -8.26 7.78 17.65
CA LEU A 549 -7.46 6.55 17.51
C LEU A 549 -8.14 5.39 18.26
N LEU A 550 -8.51 4.34 17.53
CA LEU A 550 -9.19 3.16 18.03
C LEU A 550 -8.29 1.91 17.87
N VAL A 551 -7.96 1.24 18.97
CA VAL A 551 -7.06 0.07 19.01
C VAL A 551 -7.74 -1.06 19.79
N GLN A 552 -8.30 -2.05 19.09
CA GLN A 552 -9.24 -3.02 19.67
C GLN A 552 -8.94 -4.49 19.32
N ASP A 553 -9.39 -5.40 20.19
CA ASP A 553 -9.58 -6.84 19.92
C ASP A 553 -8.39 -7.59 19.27
N GLY A 554 -7.15 -7.22 19.62
CA GLY A 554 -5.91 -7.75 19.04
C GLY A 554 -5.12 -6.74 18.21
N GLY A 555 -5.62 -5.51 18.06
CA GLY A 555 -4.97 -4.41 17.35
C GLY A 555 -3.73 -3.86 18.07
N LEU A 556 -2.67 -3.55 17.32
CA LEU A 556 -1.35 -3.18 17.83
C LEU A 556 -0.83 -1.88 17.21
N VAL A 557 -0.17 -1.06 18.03
CA VAL A 557 0.60 0.12 17.61
C VAL A 557 2.00 -0.01 18.20
N SER A 558 3.04 -0.24 17.39
CA SER A 558 4.36 -0.65 17.90
C SER A 558 5.54 0.04 17.20
N ALA A 559 6.57 0.36 17.99
CA ALA A 559 7.88 0.87 17.57
C ALA A 559 9.02 0.15 18.31
N SER A 560 8.90 -1.18 18.44
CA SER A 560 9.70 -2.04 19.29
C SER A 560 10.93 -2.62 18.56
N THR A 561 11.87 -3.19 19.31
CA THR A 561 13.08 -3.83 18.80
C THR A 561 13.27 -5.25 19.34
N PHE A 562 13.58 -6.17 18.43
CA PHE A 562 13.90 -7.57 18.69
C PHE A 562 15.39 -7.90 18.44
N GLY A 563 16.26 -6.88 18.56
CA GLY A 563 17.71 -7.03 18.45
C GLY A 563 18.46 -5.87 19.13
N THR A 564 19.79 -5.91 19.11
CA THR A 564 20.70 -5.04 19.91
C THR A 564 20.72 -3.53 19.57
N GLY A 565 19.72 -3.00 18.85
CA GLY A 565 19.61 -1.57 18.55
C GLY A 565 18.28 -1.05 19.07
N ASP A 566 18.24 0.17 19.60
CA ASP A 566 17.11 0.69 20.38
C ASP A 566 15.72 0.58 19.70
N ALA A 567 14.68 0.64 20.54
CA ALA A 567 13.32 0.95 20.11
C ALA A 567 13.20 2.41 19.61
N GLY A 568 12.08 2.68 18.95
CA GLY A 568 11.71 3.97 18.39
C GLY A 568 10.57 4.63 19.16
N ASN A 569 10.36 5.92 18.92
CA ASN A 569 9.38 6.69 19.69
C ASN A 569 8.01 6.70 18.99
N ILE A 570 6.94 6.65 19.79
CA ILE A 570 5.56 6.81 19.34
C ILE A 570 5.05 8.18 19.83
N THR A 571 4.60 9.03 18.90
CA THR A 571 3.94 10.31 19.22
C THR A 571 2.53 10.32 18.66
N ILE A 572 1.53 10.44 19.52
CA ILE A 572 0.11 10.48 19.17
C ILE A 572 -0.46 11.84 19.58
N ASN A 573 -1.08 12.54 18.64
CA ASN A 573 -1.88 13.74 18.87
C ASN A 573 -3.30 13.45 18.38
N ALA A 574 -4.24 13.26 19.31
CA ALA A 574 -5.59 12.79 19.05
C ALA A 574 -6.66 13.66 19.74
N GLY A 575 -7.91 13.61 19.31
CA GLY A 575 -9.03 14.12 20.11
C GLY A 575 -9.42 13.12 21.21
N GLU A 576 -9.57 11.85 20.81
CA GLU A 576 -9.85 10.69 21.65
C GLU A 576 -8.88 9.54 21.31
N VAL A 577 -8.44 8.78 22.31
CA VAL A 577 -7.72 7.51 22.16
C VAL A 577 -8.42 6.42 22.94
N PHE A 578 -8.82 5.33 22.28
CA PHE A 578 -9.50 4.19 22.90
C PHE A 578 -8.73 2.89 22.63
N VAL A 579 -8.23 2.24 23.68
CA VAL A 579 -7.44 1.00 23.61
C VAL A 579 -8.14 -0.10 24.42
N SER A 580 -8.54 -1.21 23.81
CA SER A 580 -9.34 -2.23 24.50
C SER A 580 -9.09 -3.67 24.04
N GLY A 581 -9.16 -4.60 24.98
CA GLY A 581 -9.33 -6.02 24.70
C GLY A 581 -8.08 -6.75 24.26
N SER A 582 -8.30 -7.83 23.51
CA SER A 582 -7.27 -8.71 22.97
C SER A 582 -7.85 -9.65 21.93
N SER A 583 -6.99 -10.42 21.25
CA SER A 583 -7.39 -11.59 20.44
C SER A 583 -8.30 -12.56 21.21
N LEU A 584 -9.05 -13.39 20.47
CA LEU A 584 -10.05 -14.31 21.03
C LEU A 584 -9.41 -15.40 21.91
N ASP A 585 -8.15 -15.75 21.62
CA ASP A 585 -7.33 -16.69 22.40
C ASP A 585 -6.54 -16.02 23.55
N ASN A 586 -6.77 -14.73 23.79
CA ASN A 586 -6.10 -13.87 24.76
C ASN A 586 -4.57 -13.70 24.59
N GLN A 587 -3.94 -14.22 23.53
CA GLN A 587 -2.48 -14.15 23.35
C GLN A 587 -1.99 -12.76 22.94
N ILE A 588 -2.69 -12.10 22.02
CA ILE A 588 -2.33 -10.76 21.51
C ILE A 588 -3.16 -9.72 22.27
N LYS A 589 -2.54 -9.02 23.23
CA LYS A 589 -3.18 -7.89 23.94
C LYS A 589 -3.20 -6.65 23.06
N SER A 590 -4.35 -5.96 23.00
CA SER A 590 -4.44 -4.70 22.27
C SER A 590 -3.58 -3.64 22.96
N GLY A 591 -2.84 -2.82 22.21
CA GLY A 591 -1.99 -1.85 22.89
C GLY A 591 -1.04 -1.01 22.05
N ILE A 592 -0.31 -0.15 22.78
CA ILE A 592 0.69 0.79 22.26
C ILE A 592 2.04 0.45 22.90
N TYR A 593 3.05 0.14 22.09
CA TYR A 593 4.27 -0.56 22.51
C TYR A 593 5.56 0.08 21.97
N ALA A 594 6.48 0.47 22.84
CA ALA A 594 7.82 0.94 22.47
C ALA A 594 8.88 0.18 23.29
N GLN A 595 9.03 -1.12 22.97
CA GLN A 595 9.76 -2.08 23.80
C GLN A 595 11.09 -2.51 23.18
N SER A 596 12.10 -2.76 24.01
CA SER A 596 13.29 -3.54 23.63
C SER A 596 13.26 -4.93 24.25
N TYR A 597 13.62 -5.93 23.45
CA TYR A 597 13.72 -7.35 23.83
C TYR A 597 15.18 -7.86 23.81
N ASP A 598 16.18 -6.97 23.72
CA ASP A 598 17.62 -7.26 23.68
C ASP A 598 18.42 -6.01 24.15
N GLU A 599 19.74 -5.93 23.91
CA GLU A 599 20.67 -4.89 24.40
C GLU A 599 20.29 -3.40 24.18
N GLY A 600 19.32 -3.09 23.32
CA GLY A 600 18.95 -1.71 22.96
C GLY A 600 18.08 -0.99 24.01
N GLU A 601 18.12 0.35 24.03
CA GLU A 601 17.25 1.15 24.90
C GLU A 601 15.77 1.12 24.45
N ALA A 602 14.85 1.36 25.38
CA ALA A 602 13.42 1.49 25.11
C ALA A 602 13.05 2.86 24.49
N GLY A 603 11.91 2.95 23.80
CA GLY A 603 11.44 4.19 23.15
C GLY A 603 10.49 5.01 24.04
N SER A 604 10.19 6.26 23.67
CA SER A 604 9.12 7.03 24.34
C SER A 604 7.73 6.75 23.75
N ILE A 605 6.70 6.90 24.58
CA ILE A 605 5.30 6.96 24.15
C ILE A 605 4.72 8.29 24.64
N ASP A 606 4.54 9.22 23.72
CA ASP A 606 4.08 10.59 23.95
C ASP A 606 2.67 10.77 23.40
N ILE A 607 1.65 10.65 24.25
CA ILE A 607 0.24 10.81 23.87
C ILE A 607 -0.28 12.16 24.37
N VAL A 608 -0.78 12.98 23.44
CA VAL A 608 -1.55 14.19 23.69
C VAL A 608 -2.97 13.94 23.19
N THR A 609 -3.95 14.01 24.10
CA THR A 609 -5.37 13.79 23.76
C THR A 609 -6.29 14.51 24.73
N GLY A 610 -7.57 14.67 24.38
CA GLY A 610 -8.60 15.07 25.33
C GLY A 610 -8.95 13.93 26.27
N ASP A 611 -9.30 12.78 25.67
CA ASP A 611 -9.74 11.58 26.39
C ASP A 611 -8.83 10.38 26.03
N LEU A 612 -8.24 9.70 27.02
CA LEU A 612 -7.55 8.41 26.87
C LEU A 612 -8.22 7.33 27.71
N ILE A 613 -8.81 6.34 27.02
CA ILE A 613 -9.51 5.20 27.60
C ILE A 613 -8.72 3.92 27.34
N VAL A 614 -8.31 3.21 28.40
CA VAL A 614 -7.66 1.88 28.32
C VAL A 614 -8.51 0.87 29.09
N GLN A 615 -8.89 -0.25 28.46
CA GLN A 615 -9.88 -1.20 29.02
C GLN A 615 -9.62 -2.68 28.67
N ASN A 616 -10.33 -3.59 29.35
CA ASN A 616 -10.48 -5.00 28.99
C ASN A 616 -9.16 -5.79 28.79
N GLY A 617 -8.10 -5.43 29.53
CA GLY A 617 -6.79 -6.09 29.46
C GLY A 617 -5.85 -5.57 28.35
N ALA A 618 -6.22 -4.47 27.69
CA ALA A 618 -5.32 -3.71 26.85
C ALA A 618 -4.21 -3.01 27.65
N ARG A 619 -3.14 -2.59 26.97
CA ARG A 619 -1.94 -2.02 27.60
C ARG A 619 -1.34 -0.85 26.83
N ILE A 620 -0.61 -0.01 27.56
CA ILE A 620 0.39 0.91 27.01
C ILE A 620 1.71 0.54 27.70
N THR A 621 2.79 0.36 26.96
CA THR A 621 4.04 -0.21 27.51
C THR A 621 5.30 0.30 26.82
N VAL A 622 6.16 0.94 27.62
CA VAL A 622 7.61 1.11 27.37
C VAL A 622 8.34 0.09 28.25
N ASN A 623 9.22 -0.73 27.68
CA ASN A 623 10.04 -1.72 28.42
C ASN A 623 11.42 -1.93 27.77
N SER A 624 12.41 -2.39 28.54
CA SER A 624 13.65 -2.99 28.03
C SER A 624 13.96 -4.31 28.75
N GLU A 625 14.34 -5.34 28.00
CA GLU A 625 14.94 -6.57 28.54
C GLU A 625 16.48 -6.44 28.67
N PRO A 626 17.16 -7.29 29.48
CA PRO A 626 18.43 -6.87 30.07
C PRO A 626 19.70 -7.60 29.57
N THR A 627 20.70 -6.83 29.13
CA THR A 627 22.03 -7.40 28.75
C THR A 627 23.28 -6.53 28.98
N SER A 628 23.19 -5.25 29.40
CA SER A 628 24.39 -4.40 29.60
C SER A 628 24.41 -3.58 30.92
N GLU A 629 25.59 -3.11 31.35
CA GLU A 629 25.86 -2.57 32.70
C GLU A 629 25.73 -1.03 32.86
N ASP A 630 25.33 -0.29 31.81
CA ASP A 630 25.27 1.18 31.83
C ASP A 630 24.08 1.66 30.97
N SER A 631 23.03 2.18 31.60
CA SER A 631 21.81 2.67 30.92
C SER A 631 21.71 4.19 30.97
N GLY A 632 21.23 4.82 29.89
CA GLY A 632 21.18 6.27 29.76
C GLY A 632 20.29 6.97 30.79
N ASN A 633 20.52 8.27 30.98
CA ASN A 633 19.75 9.10 31.89
C ASN A 633 18.34 9.34 31.33
N LEU A 634 17.36 8.51 31.72
CA LEU A 634 15.97 8.60 31.26
C LEU A 634 15.37 10.01 31.47
N ILE A 635 14.59 10.45 30.48
CA ILE A 635 13.75 11.64 30.55
C ILE A 635 12.43 11.28 29.82
N ASN A 636 11.55 10.52 30.48
CA ASN A 636 10.24 10.24 29.89
C ASN A 636 9.31 11.45 30.10
N LYS A 637 8.81 12.02 28.99
CA LYS A 637 7.89 13.17 28.97
C LYS A 637 6.49 12.78 28.51
N THR A 638 6.03 11.63 28.98
CA THR A 638 4.61 11.27 28.90
C THR A 638 3.76 12.44 29.40
N ASN A 639 2.75 12.84 28.64
CA ASN A 639 1.78 13.87 29.01
C ASN A 639 0.36 13.27 28.89
N ALA A 640 0.16 12.06 29.43
CA ALA A 640 -1.07 11.32 29.24
C ALA A 640 -2.22 11.87 30.09
N TRP A 641 -3.34 12.23 29.46
CA TRP A 641 -4.60 12.64 30.09
C TRP A 641 -5.51 11.42 30.22
N ILE A 642 -5.64 10.79 31.40
CA ILE A 642 -6.21 9.43 31.53
C ILE A 642 -7.60 9.41 32.21
N GLU A 643 -8.66 9.15 31.43
CA GLU A 643 -9.99 8.79 31.95
C GLU A 643 -10.37 7.37 31.53
N ALA A 644 -10.07 6.38 32.38
CA ALA A 644 -10.73 5.07 32.30
C ALA A 644 -12.05 5.11 33.09
N LEU A 645 -13.12 4.47 32.64
CA LEU A 645 -14.35 4.34 33.46
C LEU A 645 -15.23 3.15 33.05
N ARG A 646 -15.94 2.63 34.07
CA ARG A 646 -17.09 1.70 34.04
C ARG A 646 -16.81 0.19 34.00
N GLU A 647 -17.87 -0.56 34.31
CA GLU A 647 -17.92 -1.90 34.88
C GLU A 647 -18.13 -3.03 33.85
N VAL A 648 -17.54 -4.20 34.12
CA VAL A 648 -18.03 -5.51 33.66
C VAL A 648 -17.98 -6.48 34.85
N PRO A 649 -19.01 -7.31 35.11
CA PRO A 649 -18.95 -8.34 36.16
C PRO A 649 -17.93 -9.45 35.82
N GLU A 650 -17.17 -9.91 36.82
CA GLU A 650 -16.07 -10.87 36.62
C GLU A 650 -16.51 -12.25 36.12
N ALA A 651 -15.81 -12.73 35.07
CA ALA A 651 -15.44 -14.13 34.89
C ALA A 651 -14.14 -14.20 34.06
N ASP A 652 -13.08 -14.79 34.62
CA ASP A 652 -11.83 -15.21 33.95
C ASP A 652 -11.15 -14.21 32.98
N ILE A 653 -10.71 -13.05 33.50
CA ILE A 653 -9.70 -12.18 32.83
C ILE A 653 -8.44 -12.10 33.72
N PRO A 654 -7.21 -12.31 33.18
CA PRO A 654 -5.98 -12.30 33.98
C PRO A 654 -5.54 -10.88 34.45
N PRO A 655 -4.80 -10.77 35.58
CA PRO A 655 -4.69 -9.55 36.40
C PRO A 655 -3.68 -8.48 35.91
N ASP A 656 -3.44 -8.40 34.61
CA ASP A 656 -2.43 -7.49 34.02
C ASP A 656 -3.09 -6.37 33.17
N PHE A 657 -3.61 -5.35 33.83
CA PHE A 657 -3.83 -4.02 33.24
C PHE A 657 -2.56 -3.19 33.48
N SER A 658 -1.98 -2.54 32.48
CA SER A 658 -0.79 -1.68 32.72
C SER A 658 -0.72 -0.49 31.77
N VAL A 659 -0.61 0.71 32.35
CA VAL A 659 -0.40 1.98 31.63
C VAL A 659 1.07 2.18 31.23
N ALA A 660 2.01 1.52 31.92
CA ALA A 660 3.41 1.34 31.52
C ALA A 660 3.99 0.11 32.24
N ARG A 661 5.11 -0.46 31.74
CA ARG A 661 5.81 -1.59 32.39
C ARG A 661 7.31 -1.62 32.07
N GLY A 662 8.12 -1.00 32.94
CA GLY A 662 9.59 -1.09 32.92
C GLY A 662 10.13 -2.40 33.53
N SER A 663 9.56 -3.55 33.15
CA SER A 663 10.00 -4.88 33.60
C SER A 663 11.32 -5.35 32.98
N GLY A 664 12.42 -4.69 33.36
CA GLY A 664 13.80 -5.15 33.15
C GLY A 664 14.49 -5.58 34.47
N THR A 665 15.80 -5.86 34.41
CA THR A 665 16.70 -5.88 35.59
C THR A 665 17.52 -4.60 35.73
N SER A 666 17.23 -3.61 34.88
CA SER A 666 17.71 -2.24 34.85
C SER A 666 16.61 -1.27 35.32
N ASP A 667 16.96 0.01 35.43
CA ASP A 667 16.06 1.06 35.91
C ASP A 667 14.80 1.22 35.02
N ALA A 668 13.64 1.47 35.64
CA ALA A 668 12.36 1.58 34.91
C ALA A 668 12.09 2.98 34.34
N GLY A 669 11.21 3.00 33.33
CA GLY A 669 10.60 4.21 32.79
C GLY A 669 9.97 5.10 33.86
N ASP A 670 10.41 6.36 33.92
CA ASP A 670 9.62 7.47 34.47
C ASP A 670 8.23 7.51 33.79
N ILE A 671 7.24 8.08 34.46
CA ILE A 671 5.89 8.34 33.93
C ILE A 671 5.49 9.75 34.32
N THR A 672 4.93 10.53 33.40
CA THR A 672 4.30 11.83 33.71
C THR A 672 2.87 11.87 33.16
N ILE A 673 1.97 12.46 33.94
CA ILE A 673 0.53 12.51 33.71
C ILE A 673 0.06 13.91 34.12
N ASP A 674 -0.56 14.64 33.18
CA ASP A 674 -1.31 15.87 33.41
C ASP A 674 -2.75 15.54 33.00
N ALA A 675 -3.73 15.68 33.90
CA ALA A 675 -5.09 15.21 33.64
C ALA A 675 -6.16 16.03 34.37
N ASN A 676 -7.38 16.10 33.80
CA ASN A 676 -8.52 16.67 34.52
C ASN A 676 -8.91 15.79 35.72
N ASN A 677 -9.01 14.48 35.48
CA ASN A 677 -9.32 13.44 36.45
C ASN A 677 -8.46 12.20 36.16
N ILE A 678 -8.33 11.31 37.15
CA ILE A 678 -7.88 9.92 36.93
C ILE A 678 -8.84 9.00 37.67
N PHE A 679 -9.31 7.95 36.98
CA PHE A 679 -10.06 6.88 37.61
C PHE A 679 -9.37 5.55 37.33
N LEU A 680 -8.92 4.88 38.39
CA LEU A 680 -8.36 3.53 38.35
C LEU A 680 -9.36 2.58 39.00
N ASN A 681 -9.76 1.54 38.28
CA ASN A 681 -10.78 0.62 38.74
C ASN A 681 -10.55 -0.80 38.21
N ASN A 682 -10.96 -1.79 39.00
CA ASN A 682 -10.89 -3.21 38.66
C ASN A 682 -9.49 -3.64 38.21
N GLN A 683 -8.54 -3.56 39.15
CA GLN A 683 -7.13 -3.89 38.97
C GLN A 683 -6.38 -2.97 38.00
N GLY A 684 -6.89 -1.76 37.71
CA GLY A 684 -6.21 -0.74 36.90
C GLY A 684 -4.93 -0.18 37.56
N GLN A 685 -3.86 0.02 36.80
CA GLN A 685 -2.48 0.20 37.32
C GLN A 685 -1.70 1.29 36.56
N ILE A 686 -0.94 2.12 37.29
CA ILE A 686 0.10 3.03 36.75
C ILE A 686 1.44 2.61 37.37
N THR A 687 2.38 2.10 36.57
CA THR A 687 3.48 1.27 37.09
C THR A 687 4.86 1.52 36.47
N GLY A 688 5.78 2.06 37.27
CA GLY A 688 7.22 2.17 37.02
C GLY A 688 8.03 1.12 37.80
N VAL A 689 7.58 -0.15 37.75
CA VAL A 689 8.12 -1.27 38.57
C VAL A 689 9.22 -2.04 37.84
N THR A 690 10.26 -2.48 38.56
CA THR A 690 11.40 -3.27 38.03
C THR A 690 11.56 -4.62 38.74
N SER A 691 12.25 -5.56 38.09
CA SER A 691 12.67 -6.83 38.74
C SER A 691 14.05 -6.73 39.42
N SER A 692 14.86 -5.75 38.98
CA SER A 692 16.14 -5.29 39.54
C SER A 692 16.42 -3.87 39.01
N GLY A 693 17.26 -3.08 39.69
CA GLY A 693 17.52 -1.66 39.37
C GLY A 693 16.74 -0.67 40.24
N GLU A 694 16.73 0.60 39.85
CA GLU A 694 15.87 1.66 40.40
C GLU A 694 14.43 1.56 39.83
N GLY A 695 13.42 1.79 40.66
CA GLY A 695 12.06 2.03 40.16
C GLY A 695 11.97 3.37 39.42
N GLY A 696 11.15 3.44 38.38
CA GLY A 696 10.91 4.67 37.63
C GLY A 696 10.15 5.70 38.46
N ASN A 697 10.26 6.99 38.13
CA ASN A 697 9.59 8.05 38.88
C ASN A 697 8.23 8.38 38.25
N ILE A 698 7.16 8.38 39.04
CA ILE A 698 5.80 8.72 38.60
C ILE A 698 5.47 10.15 39.06
N ASN A 699 5.19 11.05 38.12
CA ASN A 699 4.70 12.40 38.40
C ASN A 699 3.25 12.53 37.88
N ILE A 700 2.34 12.96 38.74
CA ILE A 700 0.91 13.09 38.44
C ILE A 700 0.43 14.47 38.87
N ASP A 701 0.07 15.32 37.91
CA ASP A 701 -0.65 16.58 38.11
C ASP A 701 -2.11 16.37 37.68
N VAL A 702 -3.06 16.57 38.61
CA VAL A 702 -4.50 16.35 38.37
C VAL A 702 -5.31 17.56 38.83
N TRP A 703 -6.25 18.00 38.00
CA TRP A 703 -6.94 19.28 38.19
C TRP A 703 -8.19 19.19 39.10
N ASP A 704 -8.75 17.99 39.29
CA ASP A 704 -9.91 17.73 40.16
C ASP A 704 -9.72 16.47 41.04
N LEU A 705 -9.97 15.27 40.50
CA LEU A 705 -10.05 14.03 41.30
C LEU A 705 -9.17 12.87 40.78
N ILE A 706 -8.49 12.20 41.71
CA ILE A 706 -8.00 10.82 41.54
C ILE A 706 -8.93 9.87 42.32
N LEU A 707 -9.56 8.91 41.64
CA LEU A 707 -10.43 7.90 42.25
C LEU A 707 -9.88 6.49 41.99
N MET A 708 -9.53 5.75 43.04
CA MET A 708 -8.96 4.41 42.97
C MET A 708 -9.91 3.37 43.59
N ARG A 709 -10.21 2.30 42.85
CA ARG A 709 -11.23 1.30 43.19
C ARG A 709 -10.86 -0.13 42.80
N HIS A 710 -11.45 -1.09 43.51
CA HIS A 710 -11.34 -2.55 43.28
C HIS A 710 -9.93 -3.03 42.88
N ASN A 711 -8.98 -3.04 43.82
CA ASN A 711 -7.60 -3.53 43.68
C ASN A 711 -6.70 -2.71 42.72
N SER A 712 -6.97 -1.42 42.53
CA SER A 712 -6.18 -0.54 41.65
C SER A 712 -4.98 0.10 42.33
N PHE A 713 -3.86 0.27 41.62
CA PHE A 713 -2.63 0.78 42.25
C PHE A 713 -1.74 1.70 41.39
N ILE A 714 -0.98 2.54 42.08
CA ILE A 714 0.08 3.39 41.50
C ILE A 714 1.39 2.93 42.14
N SER A 715 2.35 2.41 41.35
CA SER A 715 3.54 1.76 41.92
C SER A 715 4.85 2.05 41.20
N THR A 716 5.88 2.30 42.01
CA THR A 716 7.30 2.41 41.63
C THR A 716 8.14 1.37 42.38
N THR A 717 7.48 0.31 42.85
CA THR A 717 8.10 -0.76 43.62
C THR A 717 9.16 -1.49 42.81
N ALA A 718 10.35 -1.63 43.37
CA ALA A 718 11.51 -2.16 42.67
C ALA A 718 12.07 -3.43 43.33
N GLY A 719 12.38 -4.39 42.49
CA GLY A 719 13.24 -5.49 42.85
C GLY A 719 12.55 -6.76 43.31
N THR A 720 13.23 -7.88 43.06
CA THR A 720 12.77 -9.23 43.39
C THR A 720 13.94 -10.09 43.89
N ALA A 721 13.65 -11.29 44.39
CA ALA A 721 14.68 -12.27 44.72
C ALA A 721 15.18 -12.97 43.42
N PRO A 722 16.48 -12.97 43.10
CA PRO A 722 17.62 -12.47 43.88
C PRO A 722 18.14 -11.08 43.49
N GLY A 723 17.57 -10.42 42.47
CA GLY A 723 18.13 -9.22 41.82
C GLY A 723 18.29 -7.98 42.71
N GLY A 724 17.43 -7.79 43.71
CA GLY A 724 17.45 -6.56 44.53
C GLY A 724 16.83 -5.36 43.81
N GLY A 725 17.03 -4.13 44.30
CA GLY A 725 16.51 -2.90 43.68
C GLY A 725 16.04 -1.82 44.67
N ASN A 726 16.07 -0.55 44.27
CA ASN A 726 15.69 0.65 45.04
C ASN A 726 14.35 1.20 44.53
N GLY A 727 13.39 1.52 45.40
CA GLY A 727 12.06 1.99 44.99
C GLY A 727 12.08 3.39 44.37
N GLY A 728 11.41 3.58 43.23
CA GLY A 728 11.31 4.87 42.53
C GLY A 728 10.42 5.88 43.24
N ASN A 729 10.45 7.16 42.84
CA ASN A 729 9.69 8.21 43.53
C ASN A 729 8.31 8.44 42.91
N ILE A 730 7.30 8.73 43.73
CA ILE A 730 5.95 9.11 43.32
C ILE A 730 5.67 10.55 43.79
N THR A 731 5.34 11.43 42.86
CA THR A 731 4.86 12.79 43.13
C THR A 731 3.42 12.90 42.63
N ILE A 732 2.48 13.26 43.51
CA ILE A 732 1.09 13.51 43.14
C ILE A 732 0.68 14.90 43.60
N ASN A 733 0.08 15.67 42.70
CA ASN A 733 -0.54 16.95 42.95
C ASN A 733 -1.99 16.89 42.46
N ALA A 734 -2.95 16.72 43.39
CA ALA A 734 -4.35 16.49 43.06
C ALA A 734 -5.27 17.07 44.16
N PRO A 735 -6.27 17.92 43.84
CA PRO A 735 -7.18 18.46 44.84
C PRO A 735 -7.80 17.40 45.75
N PHE A 736 -8.24 16.28 45.18
CA PHE A 736 -8.77 15.15 45.93
C PHE A 736 -8.19 13.83 45.46
N ILE A 737 -7.85 12.96 46.42
CA ILE A 737 -7.55 11.54 46.17
C ILE A 737 -8.53 10.71 46.99
N VAL A 738 -9.25 9.81 46.34
CA VAL A 738 -10.28 8.97 46.96
C VAL A 738 -10.00 7.50 46.65
N ALA A 739 -9.79 6.69 47.68
CA ALA A 739 -9.89 5.24 47.59
C ALA A 739 -10.96 4.73 48.55
N VAL A 740 -11.65 3.64 48.19
CA VAL A 740 -12.55 2.97 49.14
C VAL A 740 -11.69 2.08 50.07
N PRO A 741 -11.75 2.21 51.41
CA PRO A 741 -10.81 1.52 52.30
C PRO A 741 -10.77 0.00 52.17
N GLN A 742 -11.90 -0.62 51.81
CA GLN A 742 -12.06 -2.08 51.70
C GLN A 742 -11.85 -2.62 50.27
N GLU A 743 -11.42 -1.76 49.34
CA GLU A 743 -11.17 -2.12 47.94
C GLU A 743 -9.67 -2.19 47.59
N ASN A 744 -8.79 -2.37 48.59
CA ASN A 744 -7.35 -2.67 48.46
C ASN A 744 -6.64 -1.89 47.32
N SER A 745 -6.82 -0.57 47.29
CA SER A 745 -6.29 0.27 46.21
C SER A 745 -5.14 1.14 46.72
N ASP A 746 -3.94 0.93 46.16
CA ASP A 746 -2.68 1.19 46.89
C ASP A 746 -1.70 2.11 46.13
N ILE A 747 -0.91 2.90 46.85
CA ILE A 747 0.17 3.74 46.30
C ILE A 747 1.52 3.31 46.90
N THR A 748 2.41 2.72 46.10
CA THR A 748 3.52 1.89 46.63
C THR A 748 4.88 2.16 45.98
N ALA A 749 5.86 2.58 46.77
CA ALA A 749 7.26 2.77 46.37
C ALA A 749 8.19 1.86 47.18
N ASN A 750 7.90 0.56 47.19
CA ASN A 750 8.60 -0.43 48.01
C ASN A 750 9.92 -0.90 47.36
N ALA A 751 10.75 -1.61 48.12
CA ALA A 751 12.01 -2.16 47.64
C ALA A 751 12.28 -3.58 48.17
N PHE A 752 13.01 -4.40 47.42
CA PHE A 752 13.42 -5.72 47.89
C PHE A 752 14.70 -5.67 48.75
N THR A 753 15.87 -5.36 48.18
CA THR A 753 17.14 -5.20 48.96
C THR A 753 17.70 -3.79 48.98
N GLY A 754 17.26 -2.91 48.09
CA GLY A 754 17.57 -1.48 48.13
C GLY A 754 16.66 -0.73 49.08
N ASN A 755 16.74 0.60 49.07
CA ASN A 755 15.91 1.47 49.89
C ASN A 755 14.54 1.70 49.24
N GLY A 756 13.49 1.87 50.04
CA GLY A 756 12.19 2.33 49.54
C GLY A 756 12.25 3.78 49.02
N GLY A 757 11.37 4.12 48.09
CA GLY A 757 11.34 5.42 47.43
C GLY A 757 10.69 6.54 48.25
N ARG A 758 10.52 7.72 47.64
CA ARG A 758 9.69 8.79 48.20
C ARG A 758 8.30 8.82 47.59
N ILE A 759 7.26 8.90 48.41
CA ILE A 759 5.91 9.30 47.99
C ILE A 759 5.66 10.71 48.53
N THR A 760 5.40 11.67 47.63
CA THR A 760 5.07 13.06 47.94
C THR A 760 3.67 13.35 47.40
N ILE A 761 2.72 13.75 48.26
CA ILE A 761 1.35 14.05 47.86
C ILE A 761 0.97 15.46 48.30
N PHE A 762 0.67 16.34 47.34
CA PHE A 762 0.06 17.64 47.53
C PHE A 762 -1.44 17.52 47.24
N SER A 763 -2.30 17.84 48.22
CA SER A 763 -3.75 17.66 48.08
C SER A 763 -4.56 18.56 49.01
N GLN A 764 -5.86 18.74 48.73
CA GLN A 764 -6.78 19.30 49.71
C GLN A 764 -7.21 18.22 50.70
N ALA A 765 -7.58 17.03 50.21
CA ALA A 765 -7.93 15.90 51.07
C ALA A 765 -7.67 14.53 50.41
N ILE A 766 -7.14 13.60 51.21
CA ILE A 766 -6.95 12.20 50.86
C ILE A 766 -7.98 11.38 51.65
N PHE A 767 -8.78 10.57 50.97
CA PHE A 767 -9.83 9.75 51.56
C PHE A 767 -9.52 8.26 51.40
N GLY A 768 -9.64 7.52 52.50
CA GLY A 768 -9.64 6.05 52.55
C GLY A 768 -8.30 5.33 52.35
N LEU A 769 -7.36 5.93 51.59
CA LEU A 769 -5.94 5.58 51.68
C LEU A 769 -5.42 5.83 53.10
N THR A 770 -4.47 5.01 53.57
CA THR A 770 -3.77 5.20 54.85
C THR A 770 -2.32 4.79 54.71
N PHE A 771 -1.38 5.59 55.22
CA PHE A 771 0.02 5.17 55.28
C PHE A 771 0.21 4.01 56.28
N ARG A 772 0.78 2.89 55.83
CA ARG A 772 1.13 1.74 56.67
C ARG A 772 2.55 1.25 56.31
N PRO A 773 3.30 0.69 57.28
CA PRO A 773 4.66 0.23 57.04
C PRO A 773 4.74 -1.11 56.29
N ASN A 774 3.61 -1.77 56.04
CA ASN A 774 3.47 -3.03 55.30
C ASN A 774 2.09 -3.00 54.63
N LEU A 775 1.95 -3.63 53.47
CA LEU A 775 0.66 -3.79 52.80
C LEU A 775 -0.32 -4.62 53.63
N THR A 776 -1.60 -4.24 53.55
CA THR A 776 -2.73 -4.87 54.24
C THR A 776 -3.89 -5.11 53.25
N PRO A 777 -4.95 -5.85 53.62
CA PRO A 777 -6.17 -6.00 52.80
C PRO A 777 -7.02 -4.71 52.66
N PHE A 778 -6.41 -3.53 52.80
CA PHE A 778 -7.06 -2.22 52.83
C PHE A 778 -6.21 -1.22 52.05
N SER A 779 -6.88 -0.30 51.37
CA SER A 779 -6.25 0.75 50.55
C SER A 779 -5.13 1.47 51.28
N ASP A 780 -3.92 1.36 50.73
CA ASP A 780 -2.65 1.56 51.45
C ASP A 780 -1.73 2.59 50.78
N ILE A 781 -0.85 3.22 51.57
CA ILE A 781 0.33 3.94 51.07
C ILE A 781 1.55 3.32 51.72
N THR A 782 2.52 2.81 50.94
CA THR A 782 3.68 2.09 51.48
C THR A 782 4.99 2.47 50.75
N VAL A 783 6.10 2.46 51.50
CA VAL A 783 7.47 2.72 51.00
C VAL A 783 8.50 1.77 51.63
N SER A 784 8.08 0.56 51.98
CA SER A 784 8.86 -0.34 52.83
C SER A 784 9.99 -1.06 52.06
N SER A 785 11.08 -1.40 52.75
CA SER A 785 12.10 -2.31 52.21
C SER A 785 12.21 -3.61 53.01
N GLN A 786 12.46 -4.74 52.31
CA GLN A 786 12.65 -6.02 52.98
C GLN A 786 14.07 -6.21 53.56
N PHE A 787 15.12 -5.65 52.93
CA PHE A 787 16.51 -5.76 53.41
C PHE A 787 17.33 -4.45 53.38
N GLY A 788 16.80 -3.36 52.81
CA GLY A 788 17.40 -2.02 52.83
C GLY A 788 16.75 -1.11 53.89
N LEU A 789 16.72 0.21 53.64
CA LEU A 789 15.99 1.16 54.48
C LEU A 789 14.56 1.40 53.95
N ASP A 790 13.61 1.62 54.85
CA ASP A 790 12.30 2.16 54.47
C ASP A 790 12.46 3.57 53.89
N GLY A 791 11.61 3.89 52.91
CA GLY A 791 11.57 5.16 52.20
C GLY A 791 10.89 6.29 52.98
N THR A 792 10.39 7.30 52.26
CA THR A 792 9.79 8.50 52.87
C THR A 792 8.40 8.81 52.31
N VAL A 793 7.46 9.18 53.18
CA VAL A 793 6.11 9.65 52.76
C VAL A 793 5.87 11.05 53.30
N GLU A 794 5.54 11.98 52.41
CA GLU A 794 5.23 13.37 52.71
C GLU A 794 3.82 13.70 52.21
N LEU A 795 2.87 13.83 53.14
CA LEU A 795 1.46 14.12 52.84
C LEU A 795 1.15 15.59 53.15
N ASN A 796 1.33 16.44 52.14
CA ASN A 796 1.03 17.86 52.19
C ASN A 796 -0.47 18.11 51.92
N THR A 797 -1.30 17.71 52.88
CA THR A 797 -2.74 18.00 52.85
C THR A 797 -3.07 19.36 53.46
N LEU A 798 -3.97 20.12 52.83
CA LEU A 798 -4.61 21.25 53.50
C LEU A 798 -5.52 20.70 54.60
N GLY A 799 -5.12 20.87 55.86
CA GLY A 799 -5.84 20.38 57.05
C GLY A 799 -7.20 21.04 57.32
N ILE A 800 -8.09 21.03 56.33
CA ILE A 800 -9.48 21.43 56.43
C ILE A 800 -10.22 20.35 57.20
N ASP A 801 -10.35 20.53 58.51
CA ASP A 801 -11.24 19.74 59.35
C ASP A 801 -12.70 20.16 59.07
N PRO A 802 -13.53 19.35 58.37
CA PRO A 802 -14.91 19.70 58.07
C PRO A 802 -15.79 19.79 59.32
N SER A 803 -15.35 19.25 60.46
CA SER A 803 -16.08 19.39 61.74
C SER A 803 -16.04 20.82 62.29
N GLN A 804 -15.10 21.68 61.85
CA GLN A 804 -15.10 23.12 62.18
C GLN A 804 -16.33 23.86 61.61
N GLY A 805 -17.01 23.28 60.61
CA GLY A 805 -18.29 23.77 60.10
C GLY A 805 -19.52 23.34 60.92
N LEU A 806 -19.37 22.38 61.85
CA LEU A 806 -20.46 21.90 62.68
C LEU A 806 -20.73 22.89 63.82
N ILE A 807 -21.74 23.74 63.63
CA ILE A 807 -22.33 24.50 64.73
C ILE A 807 -22.81 23.51 65.79
N ASN A 808 -22.10 23.45 66.91
CA ASN A 808 -22.37 22.54 68.00
C ASN A 808 -23.74 22.88 68.64
N ILE A 809 -24.78 22.16 68.23
CA ILE A 809 -26.15 22.41 68.69
C ILE A 809 -26.21 22.05 70.17
N SER A 810 -26.31 23.09 71.02
CA SER A 810 -26.32 22.93 72.47
C SER A 810 -27.36 21.91 72.91
N GLU A 811 -26.91 20.81 73.53
CA GLU A 811 -27.73 19.88 74.32
C GLU A 811 -28.22 20.57 75.60
N LYS A 812 -29.03 21.62 75.45
CA LYS A 812 -29.87 22.08 76.54
C LYS A 812 -31.11 21.19 76.59
N VAL A 813 -30.92 19.98 77.13
CA VAL A 813 -32.01 19.08 77.52
C VAL A 813 -32.99 19.90 78.38
N LEU A 814 -34.22 20.02 77.91
CA LEU A 814 -35.26 20.73 78.64
C LEU A 814 -35.80 19.76 79.70
N GLU A 815 -35.25 19.82 80.92
CA GLU A 815 -35.73 19.03 82.06
C GLU A 815 -37.24 19.26 82.23
N THR A 816 -38.02 18.26 81.83
CA THR A 816 -39.47 18.31 81.87
C THR A 816 -39.90 17.62 83.15
N GLU A 817 -40.20 18.41 84.17
CA GLU A 817 -40.52 17.92 85.52
C GLU A 817 -41.83 17.12 85.52
N ILE A 818 -41.73 15.78 85.43
CA ILE A 818 -42.89 14.88 85.48
C ILE A 818 -43.45 14.89 86.91
N LYS A 819 -44.59 15.55 87.07
CA LYS A 819 -45.32 15.64 88.33
C LYS A 819 -46.44 14.62 88.37
N ASP A 820 -46.17 13.47 88.98
CA ASP A 820 -47.18 12.43 89.19
C ASP A 820 -48.41 12.95 89.94
N ILE A 821 -49.60 12.75 89.36
CA ILE A 821 -50.89 12.94 89.99
C ILE A 821 -51.71 11.66 89.82
N CYS A 822 -51.60 10.77 90.81
CA CYS A 822 -52.45 9.59 90.92
C CYS A 822 -53.71 9.91 91.74
N ALA A 823 -54.82 10.15 91.05
CA ALA A 823 -56.17 10.02 91.58
C ALA A 823 -57.09 9.49 90.47
N ALA A 824 -57.99 8.57 90.80
CA ALA A 824 -58.82 7.88 89.81
C ALA A 824 -59.96 8.77 89.29
N ASP A 825 -60.32 8.61 88.01
CA ASP A 825 -61.53 7.85 87.71
C ASP A 825 -61.52 7.22 86.29
N ASP A 826 -62.54 6.41 86.03
CA ASP A 826 -62.87 5.66 84.80
C ASP A 826 -62.27 6.08 83.44
N GLY A 827 -61.89 5.07 82.63
CA GLY A 827 -62.23 5.11 81.19
C GLY A 827 -61.13 5.30 80.12
N LYS A 828 -59.95 4.66 80.25
CA LYS A 828 -58.96 4.41 79.16
C LYS A 828 -58.60 5.59 78.21
N PRO A 829 -57.42 6.19 78.37
CA PRO A 829 -56.62 6.70 77.27
C PRO A 829 -55.67 5.63 76.72
N ARG A 830 -55.40 5.64 75.40
CA ARG A 830 -54.16 5.06 74.86
C ARG A 830 -53.00 6.02 75.13
N VAL A 831 -51.78 5.49 75.24
CA VAL A 831 -50.55 6.26 75.02
C VAL A 831 -49.76 5.57 73.92
N GLU A 832 -49.88 6.09 72.70
CA GLU A 832 -49.04 5.72 71.57
C GLU A 832 -47.92 6.78 71.49
N LEU A 833 -46.65 6.35 71.60
CA LEU A 833 -45.53 7.23 71.29
C LEU A 833 -45.44 7.39 69.77
N TYR A 834 -45.50 8.63 69.31
CA TYR A 834 -45.11 9.02 67.96
C TYR A 834 -43.76 9.74 68.06
N ASP A 835 -42.69 9.10 67.58
CA ASP A 835 -41.42 9.78 67.36
C ASP A 835 -41.51 10.60 66.06
N ILE A 836 -41.41 11.92 66.19
CA ILE A 836 -41.50 12.86 65.06
C ILE A 836 -40.08 13.20 64.61
N GLY A 837 -39.48 12.27 63.86
CA GLY A 837 -38.14 12.41 63.31
C GLY A 837 -37.94 13.74 62.57
N ARG A 838 -36.82 14.40 62.83
CA ARG A 838 -36.52 15.72 62.24
C ARG A 838 -36.52 15.63 60.71
N ALA A 839 -37.22 16.56 60.07
CA ALA A 839 -37.28 16.74 58.61
C ALA A 839 -37.85 15.57 57.78
N GLY A 840 -38.61 14.64 58.38
CA GLY A 840 -39.45 13.70 57.63
C GLY A 840 -38.72 12.54 56.93
N ILE A 841 -37.55 12.16 57.44
CA ILE A 841 -36.78 10.98 56.99
C ILE A 841 -37.16 9.77 57.88
N PRO A 842 -37.40 8.56 57.34
CA PRO A 842 -37.64 7.36 58.15
C PRO A 842 -36.47 7.05 59.10
N PRO A 843 -36.74 6.49 60.30
CA PRO A 843 -35.70 6.24 61.31
C PRO A 843 -34.75 5.09 60.97
N THR A 844 -35.04 4.26 59.95
CA THR A 844 -34.10 3.25 59.43
C THR A 844 -34.15 3.14 57.90
N PRO A 845 -33.09 2.63 57.21
CA PRO A 845 -33.00 2.62 55.75
C PRO A 845 -33.86 1.56 55.01
N HIS A 846 -34.76 0.85 55.71
CA HIS A 846 -35.43 -0.36 55.16
C HIS A 846 -36.96 -0.27 55.04
N ASP A 847 -37.58 0.82 55.50
CA ASP A 847 -39.03 1.02 55.37
C ASP A 847 -39.41 1.66 54.03
N SER A 848 -40.41 1.09 53.35
CA SER A 848 -40.86 1.50 52.02
C SER A 848 -41.97 2.56 52.05
N PHE A 849 -41.90 3.54 51.13
CA PHE A 849 -42.93 4.57 50.94
C PHE A 849 -44.23 4.01 50.31
N GLU A 850 -45.32 3.98 51.07
CA GLU A 850 -46.69 3.89 50.53
C GLU A 850 -47.49 5.17 50.83
N PRO A 851 -48.10 5.83 49.82
CA PRO A 851 -48.97 6.99 50.02
C PRO A 851 -50.47 6.64 49.89
N ASN A 852 -51.32 7.16 50.81
CA ASN A 852 -52.49 8.04 50.53
C ASN A 852 -53.70 7.93 51.51
N PHE A 853 -54.40 9.06 51.70
CA PHE A 853 -55.83 9.25 52.06
C PHE A 853 -56.35 8.66 53.40
N PHE A 854 -57.43 9.13 54.05
CA PHE A 854 -58.39 10.28 53.98
C PHE A 854 -58.96 10.45 55.43
N GLU A 855 -59.77 11.43 55.89
CA GLU A 855 -60.53 12.60 55.41
C GLU A 855 -60.69 13.54 56.67
N SER A 856 -61.26 14.75 56.71
CA SER A 856 -61.97 15.66 55.78
C SER A 856 -61.56 17.12 56.13
N GLU A 857 -62.33 18.22 56.22
CA GLU A 857 -63.77 18.56 56.20
C GLU A 857 -64.14 19.41 54.94
N SER A 858 -65.18 20.25 54.99
CA SER A 858 -65.67 21.15 53.92
C SER A 858 -65.95 22.56 54.50
N PRO A 859 -66.32 23.65 53.75
CA PRO A 859 -67.31 23.66 52.64
C PRO A 859 -67.04 24.58 51.42
N ALA A 860 -67.98 24.53 50.46
CA ALA A 860 -68.24 25.50 49.37
C ALA A 860 -67.20 25.57 48.21
N SER A 861 -67.40 24.85 47.09
CA SER A 861 -68.19 25.26 45.89
C SER A 861 -67.37 26.06 44.84
N ASN A 862 -67.46 25.84 43.51
CA ASN A 862 -68.48 25.09 42.75
C ASN A 862 -68.00 24.62 41.35
N LEU A 863 -68.47 23.42 40.93
CA LEU A 863 -68.80 22.93 39.58
C LEU A 863 -67.82 22.99 38.37
N GLU A 864 -67.68 21.82 37.71
CA GLU A 864 -67.71 21.55 36.25
C GLU A 864 -66.59 22.11 35.30
N ALA A 865 -66.18 21.44 34.20
CA ALA A 865 -66.42 20.07 33.71
C ALA A 865 -65.45 19.66 32.57
N MET A 866 -65.46 18.35 32.25
CA MET A 866 -65.25 17.76 30.91
C MET A 866 -63.89 17.86 30.13
N ARG A 867 -63.36 16.65 29.87
CA ARG A 867 -62.63 16.18 28.67
C ARG A 867 -63.34 16.54 27.32
N PRO A 868 -62.73 16.33 26.12
CA PRO A 868 -61.30 16.47 25.73
C PRO A 868 -61.02 16.91 24.25
N VAL A 869 -59.76 17.27 23.93
CA VAL A 869 -59.15 17.36 22.56
C VAL A 869 -59.79 18.41 21.59
N PRO A 870 -59.29 18.63 20.34
CA PRO A 870 -58.50 19.83 20.01
C PRO A 870 -59.17 20.80 19.01
N TYR A 871 -58.57 21.99 18.82
CA TYR A 871 -58.27 22.51 17.47
C TYR A 871 -57.16 23.58 17.51
N ARG A 872 -56.57 23.88 16.33
CA ARG A 872 -55.47 24.85 16.12
C ARG A 872 -55.94 26.30 16.20
N CYS A 873 -55.03 27.21 16.55
CA CYS A 873 -54.65 28.32 15.66
C CYS A 873 -53.26 28.89 16.03
N ASN A 874 -52.59 29.55 15.08
CA ASN A 874 -51.20 30.02 15.23
C ASN A 874 -51.09 31.34 16.02
N GLY A 875 -49.94 31.53 16.67
CA GLY A 875 -49.49 32.75 17.34
C GLY A 875 -48.03 32.61 17.73
#